data_AF-A0A2G5LEL3-F1
#
_entry.id   AF-A0A2G5LEL3-F1
#
_cell.length_a   1.000
_cell.length_b   1.000
_cell.length_c   1.000
_cell.angle_alpha   90.00
_cell.angle_beta   90.00
_cell.angle_gamma   90.00
#
_symmetry.space_group_name_H-M   'P 1'
#
loop_
_entity.id
_entity.type
_entity.pdbx_description
1 polymer ?
#
loop_
_entity_poly.entity_id
_entity_poly.type
_entity_poly.pdbx_seq_one_letter_code
_entity_poly.pdbx_strand_id
1 'polypeptide(L)'
;MRTSLFCLSFLFTSLCFSQIDPSYYQDLEYRMIGPFRAGRTVGAVGVPSQPNVFFIGVNNGGVWKTDDYGRTWNPIFDDVPTGSVGDLAVSPSDPNVIYVGTGEGLHRPDLAVGDGMFKSTNGGKSWEHIGLEDVQQVSRVIVHPTNPDIVYVAGLGHPYGANEMRGIFKSVDGGKTWNKTLYINPNTGAIQVEMDPNDSNVLFAALWEHQEGPWENAKFSGPHSGLYKSTDGGDTWRPLTNGLPGEEEGLGRVGVALSASNSKRLYATVDAEEKGGVYTSQDGGENWSLVTTENRLWGRGSDFAEIKVHPKDENVVFVGNIASYKSVDGGKTWTSIKGAPGGDDYHRIWINPLHPEIKLFAADQGAVITVNGGDTWSSWYNQPTAQLYHVTTDNQFPYWVYGGQQESGAIGIASRSNGGQISFREFIGVGADEYAYVAPDPKDANIVYGGRVIKFNKKTGQSQYVGPEVLRSRDFRYLRTMPLLFHPADDSMLLFGTNVIWKTHDGGQHWEQISGDLTRAQPEVPTSVGDYKTAAMENMPQRAIVYAIGPSPLDKDIIWAGTDDGLIQVTRDGGNTWTDVTPTSITAWDKISQIDAGHFDAGTAYVAVNAMRKDDMQPHIYKTHNYGEIWEEVVTGMNPSGPVNVVREDPKQQGLLYAGTERQVYFSADDGASWQSLRMNMPASSIRDLVVHENDLVIGTHGRSIWILDDVSPLRELASFSDQNAYLFSPSVAYRVRFNMFSDTPLPPEEPTGENPPDGAFIDYYVGTDAQKVELNILDSEGALVNHFSSDDRAEVLDTTQMQHPTYWIRPFKGLSGEPGHHRFVWNLRYKEPQGANRAFAIAAVQYNTPSGPEGPFVAPGTYKVQLKVDGKILEKNIKVKLDPRSEMSEEALELQTDLSLETYKDYERLQEIREAIDASSVKGRKKEKLLAFRGDGAPEDGDLIYGSIYALELEDETIVGLQSKLLFLLNVLQKADARPTAATQEAAAQLHRRVGEMEALWESKYK
;
A
#
# COMPACT_ATOMS: atom_id res chain seq x y z
N MET A 1 -6.05 -76.76 10.74
CA MET A 1 -6.08 -75.69 9.72
C MET A 1 -6.30 -74.37 10.42
N ARG A 2 -5.25 -73.57 10.61
CA ARG A 2 -5.32 -72.19 11.11
C ARG A 2 -4.43 -71.34 10.24
N THR A 3 -5.07 -70.53 9.41
CA THR A 3 -4.51 -69.59 8.45
C THR A 3 -3.99 -68.37 9.21
N SER A 4 -2.74 -67.99 9.01
CA SER A 4 -2.15 -66.76 9.55
C SER A 4 -2.34 -65.63 8.55
N LEU A 5 -2.95 -64.53 9.01
CA LEU A 5 -3.21 -63.32 8.25
C LEU A 5 -1.99 -62.40 8.36
N PHE A 6 -1.34 -62.07 7.23
CA PHE A 6 -0.30 -61.04 7.17
C PHE A 6 -0.97 -59.66 7.04
N CYS A 7 -0.82 -58.81 8.06
CA CYS A 7 -1.15 -57.38 7.95
C CYS A 7 0.03 -56.64 7.32
N LEU A 8 -0.18 -56.01 6.17
CA LEU A 8 0.73 -55.03 5.58
C LEU A 8 0.40 -53.66 6.21
N SER A 9 1.31 -53.12 7.01
CA SER A 9 1.24 -51.73 7.49
C SER A 9 1.85 -50.81 6.44
N PHE A 10 1.02 -50.00 5.77
CA PHE A 10 1.49 -48.86 4.99
C PHE A 10 1.91 -47.74 5.97
N LEU A 11 3.21 -47.51 6.09
CA LEU A 11 3.76 -46.29 6.70
C LEU A 11 3.60 -45.15 5.68
N PHE A 12 2.59 -44.30 5.88
CA PHE A 12 2.59 -42.96 5.30
C PHE A 12 3.68 -42.15 6.02
N THR A 13 4.76 -41.87 5.31
CA THR A 13 5.71 -40.83 5.71
C THR A 13 5.10 -39.51 5.28
N SER A 14 4.48 -38.77 6.21
CA SER A 14 4.25 -37.34 5.99
C SER A 14 5.62 -36.69 5.89
N LEU A 15 6.05 -36.42 4.66
CA LEU A 15 7.10 -35.44 4.39
C LEU A 15 6.51 -34.09 4.81
N CYS A 16 6.82 -33.64 6.04
CA CYS A 16 6.67 -32.23 6.36
C CYS A 16 7.60 -31.49 5.41
N PHE A 17 7.03 -30.78 4.42
CA PHE A 17 7.80 -29.83 3.63
C PHE A 17 8.35 -28.78 4.60
N SER A 18 9.66 -28.55 4.57
CA SER A 18 10.28 -27.48 5.34
C SER A 18 9.82 -26.14 4.74
N GLN A 19 9.69 -25.11 5.57
CA GLN A 19 9.56 -23.73 5.08
C GLN A 19 10.70 -23.45 4.08
N ILE A 20 10.38 -22.70 3.03
CA ILE A 20 11.35 -22.27 2.03
C ILE A 20 12.31 -21.29 2.72
N ASP A 21 13.62 -21.42 2.48
CA ASP A 21 14.57 -20.49 3.07
C ASP A 21 14.33 -19.06 2.51
N PRO A 22 14.10 -18.04 3.36
CA PRO A 22 13.93 -16.66 2.90
C PRO A 22 15.08 -16.15 2.02
N SER A 23 16.29 -16.69 2.17
CA SER A 23 17.44 -16.38 1.30
C SER A 23 17.27 -16.82 -0.16
N TYR A 24 16.17 -17.47 -0.53
CA TYR A 24 15.88 -17.79 -1.93
C TYR A 24 15.09 -16.68 -2.64
N TYR A 25 14.64 -15.65 -1.91
CA TYR A 25 13.85 -14.57 -2.46
C TYR A 25 14.05 -13.21 -1.74
N GLN A 26 15.09 -13.04 -0.91
CA GLN A 26 15.21 -11.90 0.01
C GLN A 26 15.39 -10.53 -0.66
N ASP A 27 15.85 -10.51 -1.92
CA ASP A 27 16.02 -9.27 -2.71
C ASP A 27 14.77 -8.89 -3.52
N LEU A 28 13.67 -9.65 -3.40
CA LEU A 28 12.38 -9.21 -3.89
C LEU A 28 11.89 -8.01 -3.07
N GLU A 29 11.46 -6.95 -3.75
CA GLU A 29 11.11 -5.68 -3.13
C GLU A 29 9.76 -5.18 -3.63
N TYR A 30 8.86 -4.84 -2.71
CA TYR A 30 7.61 -4.16 -3.04
C TYR A 30 7.86 -2.67 -3.25
N ARG A 31 7.13 -2.07 -4.19
CA ARG A 31 7.06 -0.62 -4.35
C ARG A 31 5.67 -0.08 -4.07
N MET A 32 5.60 1.06 -3.39
CA MET A 32 4.34 1.78 -3.18
C MET A 32 4.07 2.70 -4.36
N ILE A 33 2.91 2.54 -5.00
CA ILE A 33 2.54 3.35 -6.18
C ILE A 33 1.66 4.54 -5.82
N GLY A 34 1.14 4.59 -4.60
CA GLY A 34 0.14 5.54 -4.15
C GLY A 34 -1.28 4.93 -4.16
N PRO A 35 -2.35 5.75 -4.12
CA PRO A 35 -2.32 7.22 -4.10
C PRO A 35 -1.79 7.76 -2.77
N PHE A 36 -1.29 9.00 -2.79
CA PHE A 36 -0.92 9.75 -1.58
C PHE A 36 -2.14 10.48 -1.01
N ARG A 37 -3.26 9.75 -0.93
CA ARG A 37 -4.56 10.27 -0.52
C ARG A 37 -4.92 9.60 0.80
N ALA A 38 -4.90 10.37 1.88
CA ALA A 38 -4.98 9.82 3.23
C ALA A 38 -6.26 9.00 3.48
N GLY A 39 -6.17 8.09 4.45
CA GLY A 39 -7.30 7.34 5.01
C GLY A 39 -7.49 7.60 6.51
N ARG A 40 -8.38 6.80 7.13
CA ARG A 40 -8.88 7.03 8.48
C ARG A 40 -7.77 7.19 9.52
N THR A 41 -7.83 8.29 10.26
CA THR A 41 -6.86 8.64 11.30
C THR A 41 -7.58 9.11 12.56
N VAL A 42 -7.39 8.38 13.65
CA VAL A 42 -8.04 8.64 14.94
C VAL A 42 -7.05 9.04 16.03
N GLY A 43 -5.78 8.64 15.92
CA GLY A 43 -4.71 9.06 16.83
C GLY A 43 -4.04 10.33 16.31
N ALA A 44 -3.88 11.34 17.17
CA ALA A 44 -3.18 12.58 16.81
C ALA A 44 -2.67 13.33 18.04
N VAL A 45 -1.39 13.73 18.01
CA VAL A 45 -0.77 14.53 19.07
C VAL A 45 0.36 15.40 18.52
N GLY A 46 0.41 16.65 18.97
CA GLY A 46 1.56 17.54 18.75
C GLY A 46 2.45 17.65 19.99
N VAL A 47 3.67 18.14 19.82
CA VAL A 47 4.60 18.39 20.93
C VAL A 47 4.54 19.86 21.32
N PRO A 48 4.04 20.24 22.52
CA PRO A 48 3.82 21.65 22.87
C PRO A 48 5.06 22.54 22.71
N SER A 49 6.24 22.04 23.09
CA SER A 49 7.52 22.77 23.05
C SER A 49 8.23 22.73 21.69
N GLN A 50 7.73 21.93 20.73
CA GLN A 50 8.28 21.79 19.38
C GLN A 50 7.14 22.03 18.38
N PRO A 51 6.79 23.30 18.09
CA PRO A 51 5.54 23.66 17.42
C PRO A 51 5.38 23.10 15.99
N ASN A 52 6.47 22.65 15.38
CA ASN A 52 6.52 22.02 14.06
C ASN A 52 6.38 20.48 14.09
N VAL A 53 6.40 19.85 15.27
CA VAL A 53 6.45 18.39 15.41
C VAL A 53 5.09 17.81 15.81
N PHE A 54 4.61 16.87 14.99
CA PHE A 54 3.34 16.20 15.17
C PHE A 54 3.44 14.71 14.85
N PHE A 55 2.58 13.94 15.49
CA PHE A 55 2.46 12.50 15.29
C PHE A 55 0.99 12.14 15.05
N ILE A 56 0.77 11.18 14.16
CA ILE A 56 -0.56 10.64 13.88
C ILE A 56 -0.53 9.12 13.96
N GLY A 57 -1.61 8.55 14.45
CA GLY A 57 -1.88 7.12 14.51
C GLY A 57 -3.00 6.79 13.54
N VAL A 58 -2.65 6.10 12.47
CA VAL A 58 -3.53 5.81 11.34
C VAL A 58 -4.11 4.42 11.53
N ASN A 59 -5.41 4.27 11.29
CA ASN A 59 -6.08 2.97 11.33
C ASN A 59 -5.50 2.08 10.23
N ASN A 60 -4.89 0.96 10.63
CA ASN A 60 -4.14 0.03 9.76
C ASN A 60 -2.97 0.66 8.97
N GLY A 61 -2.58 1.90 9.30
CA GLY A 61 -1.51 2.63 8.60
C GLY A 61 -0.28 2.94 9.44
N GLY A 62 -0.24 2.50 10.71
CA GLY A 62 0.90 2.72 11.60
C GLY A 62 0.99 4.16 12.15
N VAL A 63 2.17 4.50 12.67
CA VAL A 63 2.46 5.83 13.24
C VAL A 63 3.34 6.63 12.28
N TRP A 64 2.95 7.88 12.08
CA TRP A 64 3.66 8.82 11.23
C TRP A 64 4.08 10.06 12.00
N LYS A 65 5.21 10.65 11.60
CA LYS A 65 5.76 11.86 12.16
C LYS A 65 5.98 12.91 11.07
N THR A 66 5.65 14.15 11.39
CA THR A 66 6.08 15.35 10.66
C THR A 66 6.85 16.26 11.60
N ASP A 67 7.87 16.94 11.07
CA ASP A 67 8.59 18.02 11.73
C ASP A 67 8.61 19.32 10.89
N ASP A 68 7.69 19.44 9.94
CA ASP A 68 7.58 20.55 8.99
C ASP A 68 6.14 21.08 8.85
N TYR A 69 5.34 20.98 9.93
CA TYR A 69 3.93 21.39 9.99
C TYR A 69 3.02 20.63 9.01
N GLY A 70 3.33 19.36 8.74
CA GLY A 70 2.51 18.49 7.91
C GLY A 70 2.72 18.67 6.41
N ARG A 71 3.86 19.24 6.00
CA ARG A 71 4.24 19.29 4.58
C ARG A 71 4.72 17.90 4.11
N THR A 72 5.46 17.18 4.95
CA THR A 72 5.87 15.79 4.74
C THR A 72 5.56 14.93 5.98
N TRP A 73 5.20 13.67 5.75
CA TRP A 73 4.92 12.69 6.79
C TRP A 73 5.80 11.46 6.58
N ASN A 74 6.50 11.04 7.63
CA ASN A 74 7.43 9.91 7.60
C ASN A 74 6.90 8.79 8.50
N PRO A 75 6.83 7.53 8.02
CA PRO A 75 6.42 6.42 8.87
C PRO A 75 7.53 6.10 9.88
N ILE A 76 7.16 5.80 11.11
CA ILE A 76 8.09 5.46 12.19
C ILE A 76 7.71 4.15 12.91
N PHE A 77 6.77 3.37 12.36
CA PHE A 77 6.20 2.18 12.99
C PHE A 77 6.20 0.93 12.07
N ASP A 78 6.85 1.02 10.91
CA ASP A 78 6.74 0.03 9.84
C ASP A 78 7.36 -1.34 10.20
N ASP A 79 8.26 -1.41 11.20
CA ASP A 79 8.87 -2.66 11.68
C ASP A 79 8.01 -3.44 12.70
N VAL A 80 6.95 -2.82 13.23
CA VAL A 80 6.08 -3.44 14.24
C VAL A 80 5.13 -4.44 13.57
N PRO A 81 4.72 -5.55 14.21
CA PRO A 81 3.86 -6.58 13.58
C PRO A 81 2.36 -6.22 13.47
N THR A 82 2.01 -4.95 13.64
CA THR A 82 0.65 -4.42 13.46
C THR A 82 0.68 -2.97 12.98
N GLY A 83 -0.26 -2.61 12.11
CA GLY A 83 -0.49 -1.24 11.64
C GLY A 83 -1.74 -0.58 12.24
N SER A 84 -2.56 -1.32 13.00
CA SER A 84 -3.82 -0.77 13.55
C SER A 84 -3.53 0.10 14.77
N VAL A 85 -3.62 1.43 14.62
CA VAL A 85 -3.39 2.37 15.73
C VAL A 85 -4.69 3.04 16.15
N GLY A 86 -5.01 2.98 17.43
CA GLY A 86 -6.20 3.62 18.01
C GLY A 86 -5.93 4.95 18.71
N ASP A 87 -4.79 5.08 19.41
CA ASP A 87 -4.31 6.37 19.92
C ASP A 87 -2.80 6.32 20.20
N LEU A 88 -2.19 7.49 20.36
CA LEU A 88 -0.79 7.64 20.75
C LEU A 88 -0.59 8.85 21.66
N ALA A 89 0.41 8.76 22.53
CA ALA A 89 0.81 9.84 23.42
C ALA A 89 2.32 10.04 23.38
N VAL A 90 2.73 11.31 23.32
CA VAL A 90 4.13 11.72 23.47
C VAL A 90 4.26 12.36 24.85
N SER A 91 5.27 11.97 25.62
CA SER A 91 5.46 12.53 26.97
C SER A 91 5.76 14.03 26.89
N PRO A 92 5.00 14.89 27.61
CA PRO A 92 5.28 16.32 27.66
C PRO A 92 6.63 16.65 28.31
N SER A 93 7.08 15.83 29.26
CA SER A 93 8.36 16.00 29.98
C SER A 93 9.57 15.45 29.24
N ASP A 94 9.38 14.47 28.34
CA ASP A 94 10.44 13.91 27.50
C ASP A 94 9.87 13.44 26.15
N PRO A 95 9.89 14.30 25.10
CA PRO A 95 9.34 13.95 23.80
C PRO A 95 10.00 12.77 23.07
N ASN A 96 11.09 12.18 23.59
CA ASN A 96 11.61 10.92 23.07
C ASN A 96 10.79 9.70 23.49
N VAL A 97 10.00 9.84 24.57
CA VAL A 97 9.12 8.78 25.07
C VAL A 97 7.76 8.87 24.38
N ILE A 98 7.45 7.84 23.61
CA ILE A 98 6.20 7.71 22.85
C ILE A 98 5.52 6.41 23.25
N TYR A 99 4.22 6.47 23.53
CA TYR A 99 3.36 5.33 23.77
C TYR A 99 2.34 5.22 22.64
N VAL A 100 2.14 4.00 22.13
CA VAL A 100 1.19 3.70 21.06
C VAL A 100 0.25 2.60 21.54
N GLY A 101 -1.04 2.90 21.50
CA GLY A 101 -2.11 1.94 21.71
C GLY A 101 -2.63 1.45 20.37
N THR A 102 -2.59 0.15 20.16
CA THR A 102 -3.01 -0.46 18.90
C THR A 102 -4.45 -0.96 18.97
N GLY A 103 -5.09 -1.02 17.81
CA GLY A 103 -6.49 -1.38 17.63
C GLY A 103 -7.40 -0.17 17.55
N GLU A 104 -8.14 -0.06 16.45
CA GLU A 104 -9.05 1.04 16.18
C GLU A 104 -10.09 1.19 17.31
N GLY A 105 -10.14 2.36 17.95
CA GLY A 105 -11.11 2.66 19.00
C GLY A 105 -12.53 3.01 18.51
N LEU A 106 -12.82 2.79 17.22
CA LEU A 106 -14.12 3.03 16.60
C LEU A 106 -14.83 1.71 16.30
N HIS A 107 -16.13 1.66 16.56
CA HIS A 107 -16.97 0.50 16.29
C HIS A 107 -17.61 0.66 14.90
N ARG A 108 -16.90 0.15 13.89
CA ARG A 108 -17.30 0.13 12.46
C ARG A 108 -17.20 -1.30 11.89
N PRO A 109 -18.05 -1.69 10.92
CA PRO A 109 -18.01 -3.02 10.30
C PRO A 109 -16.70 -3.41 9.60
N ASP A 110 -15.84 -2.43 9.30
CA ASP A 110 -14.57 -2.51 8.58
C ASP A 110 -13.33 -2.29 9.49
N LEU A 111 -13.54 -2.18 10.82
CA LEU A 111 -12.48 -1.94 11.79
C LEU A 111 -11.39 -3.03 11.74
N ALA A 112 -10.24 -2.70 12.32
CA ALA A 112 -9.18 -3.66 12.62
C ALA A 112 -8.71 -3.57 14.06
N VAL A 113 -8.46 -4.73 14.65
CA VAL A 113 -7.99 -4.87 16.03
C VAL A 113 -6.47 -4.78 16.12
N GLY A 114 -5.95 -4.55 17.32
CA GLY A 114 -4.53 -4.38 17.60
C GLY A 114 -3.97 -5.43 18.54
N ASP A 115 -2.70 -5.19 18.91
CA ASP A 115 -1.82 -6.09 19.67
C ASP A 115 -1.43 -5.47 21.04
N GLY A 116 -2.24 -4.58 21.58
CA GLY A 116 -1.96 -3.90 22.85
C GLY A 116 -1.06 -2.67 22.71
N MET A 117 -0.09 -2.54 23.61
CA MET A 117 0.69 -1.32 23.81
C MET A 117 2.15 -1.45 23.35
N PHE A 118 2.66 -0.40 22.73
CA PHE A 118 4.06 -0.26 22.35
C PHE A 118 4.68 1.03 22.92
N LYS A 119 5.98 1.00 23.19
CA LYS A 119 6.75 2.15 23.69
C LYS A 119 8.02 2.37 22.87
N SER A 120 8.31 3.63 22.59
CA SER A 120 9.63 4.09 22.16
C SER A 120 10.23 5.00 23.22
N THR A 121 11.56 4.98 23.36
CA THR A 121 12.33 5.89 24.24
C THR A 121 13.35 6.72 23.46
N ASN A 122 13.34 6.64 22.13
CA ASN A 122 14.29 7.28 21.24
C ASN A 122 13.61 8.04 20.08
N GLY A 123 12.38 8.51 20.32
CA GLY A 123 11.62 9.31 19.36
C GLY A 123 11.08 8.52 18.18
N GLY A 124 10.80 7.22 18.36
CA GLY A 124 10.20 6.35 17.35
C GLY A 124 11.19 5.59 16.46
N LYS A 125 12.49 5.56 16.80
CA LYS A 125 13.49 4.79 16.02
C LYS A 125 13.45 3.30 16.30
N SER A 126 12.99 2.91 17.49
CA SER A 126 12.74 1.52 17.87
C SER A 126 11.56 1.42 18.84
N TRP A 127 10.92 0.26 18.87
CA TRP A 127 9.72 -0.01 19.65
C TRP A 127 9.84 -1.27 20.48
N GLU A 128 9.32 -1.21 21.70
CA GLU A 128 9.16 -2.34 22.61
C GLU A 128 7.67 -2.60 22.80
N HIS A 129 7.26 -3.86 22.71
CA HIS A 129 5.92 -4.28 23.07
C HIS A 129 5.81 -4.41 24.59
N ILE A 130 4.81 -3.76 25.19
CA ILE A 130 4.71 -3.54 26.63
C ILE A 130 3.38 -4.05 27.21
N GLY A 131 2.77 -5.06 26.59
CA GLY A 131 1.60 -5.79 27.12
C GLY A 131 0.22 -5.28 26.65
N LEU A 132 -0.84 -5.79 27.28
CA LEU A 132 -2.26 -5.58 26.93
C LEU A 132 -2.66 -6.19 25.57
N GLU A 133 -2.06 -7.32 25.19
CA GLU A 133 -2.24 -8.00 23.91
C GLU A 133 -3.69 -8.32 23.57
N ASP A 134 -4.45 -8.75 24.59
CA ASP A 134 -5.84 -9.19 24.46
C ASP A 134 -6.85 -8.04 24.61
N VAL A 135 -6.39 -6.77 24.63
CA VAL A 135 -7.29 -5.61 24.68
C VAL A 135 -8.02 -5.40 23.35
N GLN A 136 -7.41 -5.79 22.22
CA GLN A 136 -7.84 -5.58 20.83
C GLN A 136 -8.12 -4.14 20.38
N GLN A 137 -8.60 -3.24 21.24
CA GLN A 137 -8.92 -1.85 20.92
C GLN A 137 -8.46 -0.92 22.04
N VAL A 138 -7.45 -0.10 21.74
CA VAL A 138 -6.99 0.98 22.63
C VAL A 138 -7.47 2.32 22.07
N SER A 139 -8.40 2.95 22.77
CA SER A 139 -9.09 4.16 22.31
C SER A 139 -8.45 5.46 22.78
N ARG A 140 -7.69 5.42 23.89
CA ARG A 140 -7.02 6.59 24.46
C ARG A 140 -5.77 6.22 25.23
N VAL A 141 -4.70 6.99 25.02
CA VAL A 141 -3.47 6.94 25.81
C VAL A 141 -3.15 8.35 26.33
N ILE A 142 -2.83 8.47 27.62
CA ILE A 142 -2.31 9.72 28.20
C ILE A 142 -1.10 9.46 29.09
N VAL A 143 -0.16 10.40 29.11
CA VAL A 143 1.07 10.34 29.90
C VAL A 143 1.08 11.47 30.91
N HIS A 144 1.56 11.20 32.11
CA HIS A 144 1.65 12.19 33.18
C HIS A 144 2.58 13.36 32.76
N PRO A 145 2.21 14.63 33.06
CA PRO A 145 2.88 15.80 32.49
C PRO A 145 4.33 15.99 32.91
N THR A 146 4.73 15.42 34.05
CA THR A 146 6.09 15.57 34.61
C THR A 146 6.82 14.25 34.85
N ASN A 147 6.19 13.11 34.54
CA ASN A 147 6.81 11.79 34.74
C ASN A 147 6.44 10.87 33.56
N PRO A 148 7.38 10.55 32.66
CA PRO A 148 7.08 9.72 31.49
C PRO A 148 6.73 8.27 31.83
N ASP A 149 7.02 7.79 33.05
CA ASP A 149 6.75 6.40 33.44
C ASP A 149 5.32 6.19 33.96
N ILE A 150 4.56 7.26 34.20
CA ILE A 150 3.16 7.17 34.59
C ILE A 150 2.28 7.34 33.35
N VAL A 151 1.63 6.26 32.92
CA VAL A 151 0.79 6.20 31.72
C VAL A 151 -0.55 5.56 32.03
N TYR A 152 -1.61 6.08 31.40
CA TYR A 152 -2.97 5.57 31.51
C TYR A 152 -3.50 5.19 30.13
N VAL A 153 -4.23 4.09 30.08
CA VAL A 153 -4.79 3.52 28.85
C VAL A 153 -6.28 3.26 29.05
N ALA A 154 -7.09 3.71 28.10
CA ALA A 154 -8.48 3.32 27.97
C ALA A 154 -8.58 2.14 27.00
N GLY A 155 -8.81 0.94 27.55
CA GLY A 155 -9.02 -0.28 26.78
C GLY A 155 -10.51 -0.50 26.55
N LEU A 156 -10.91 -0.50 25.27
CA LEU A 156 -12.29 -0.80 24.91
C LEU A 156 -12.57 -2.29 25.02
N GLY A 157 -11.67 -3.17 24.58
CA GLY A 157 -11.85 -4.62 24.54
C GLY A 157 -12.12 -5.15 23.13
N HIS A 158 -12.66 -6.37 23.06
CA HIS A 158 -13.03 -7.00 21.80
C HIS A 158 -14.25 -6.31 21.17
N PRO A 159 -14.25 -5.94 19.89
CA PRO A 159 -15.39 -5.28 19.27
C PRO A 159 -16.59 -6.20 19.06
N TYR A 160 -16.35 -7.50 18.90
CA TYR A 160 -17.35 -8.49 18.45
C TYR A 160 -17.76 -9.52 19.51
N GLY A 161 -17.25 -9.41 20.72
CA GLY A 161 -17.53 -10.35 21.82
C GLY A 161 -17.16 -9.78 23.18
N ALA A 162 -17.59 -10.46 24.24
CA ALA A 162 -17.26 -10.11 25.62
C ALA A 162 -15.81 -10.50 25.95
N ASN A 163 -15.07 -9.67 26.69
CA ASN A 163 -13.73 -10.03 27.18
C ASN A 163 -13.36 -9.30 28.48
N GLU A 164 -12.46 -9.88 29.26
CA GLU A 164 -12.05 -9.33 30.55
C GLU A 164 -11.07 -8.14 30.43
N MET A 165 -10.35 -8.02 29.31
CA MET A 165 -9.33 -6.98 29.09
C MET A 165 -9.96 -5.67 28.62
N ARG A 166 -10.76 -5.06 29.51
CA ARG A 166 -11.45 -3.78 29.33
C ARG A 166 -11.22 -2.84 30.51
N GLY A 167 -11.46 -1.55 30.28
CA GLY A 167 -11.47 -0.52 31.32
C GLY A 167 -10.22 0.36 31.33
N ILE A 168 -9.93 0.97 32.48
CA ILE A 168 -8.75 1.82 32.64
C ILE A 168 -7.58 1.01 33.18
N PHE A 169 -6.45 1.08 32.48
CA PHE A 169 -5.17 0.52 32.90
C PHE A 169 -4.20 1.64 33.24
N LYS A 170 -3.47 1.50 34.34
CA LYS A 170 -2.44 2.43 34.81
C LYS A 170 -1.12 1.69 34.95
N SER A 171 -0.05 2.30 34.44
CA SER A 171 1.33 1.90 34.74
C SER A 171 2.05 3.05 35.42
N VAL A 172 2.98 2.72 36.32
CA VAL A 172 3.86 3.68 37.03
C VAL A 172 5.34 3.38 36.82
N ASP A 173 5.65 2.39 35.98
CA ASP A 173 7.00 1.93 35.65
C ASP A 173 7.26 1.96 34.13
N GLY A 174 6.47 2.77 33.43
CA GLY A 174 6.61 3.04 32.03
C GLY A 174 6.10 1.93 31.11
N GLY A 175 5.17 1.10 31.58
CA GLY A 175 4.51 0.03 30.81
C GLY A 175 5.02 -1.38 31.11
N LYS A 176 5.93 -1.55 32.07
CA LYS A 176 6.43 -2.90 32.42
C LYS A 176 5.38 -3.70 33.16
N THR A 177 4.57 -3.02 33.97
CA THR A 177 3.40 -3.60 34.64
C THR A 177 2.19 -2.70 34.49
N TRP A 178 1.01 -3.33 34.44
CA TRP A 178 -0.29 -2.65 34.28
C TRP A 178 -1.25 -3.05 35.39
N ASN A 179 -1.84 -2.05 36.04
CA ASN A 179 -2.92 -2.23 37.01
C ASN A 179 -4.25 -1.84 36.36
N LYS A 180 -5.24 -2.72 36.38
CA LYS A 180 -6.62 -2.40 35.98
C LYS A 180 -7.31 -1.67 37.13
N THR A 181 -7.58 -0.38 36.97
CA THR A 181 -8.06 0.50 38.06
C THR A 181 -9.54 0.86 37.97
N LEU A 182 -10.16 0.69 36.79
CA LEU A 182 -11.60 0.85 36.60
C LEU A 182 -12.11 -0.24 35.64
N TYR A 183 -13.07 -1.03 36.10
CA TYR A 183 -13.68 -2.13 35.36
C TYR A 183 -15.11 -2.36 35.90
N ILE A 184 -16.05 -2.68 35.01
CA ILE A 184 -17.45 -2.94 35.37
C ILE A 184 -17.82 -4.38 35.08
N ASN A 185 -17.70 -4.81 33.82
CA ASN A 185 -18.05 -6.15 33.35
C ASN A 185 -17.34 -6.44 32.00
N PRO A 186 -17.46 -7.66 31.45
CA PRO A 186 -16.81 -8.03 30.18
C PRO A 186 -17.33 -7.35 28.91
N ASN A 187 -18.43 -6.58 28.98
CA ASN A 187 -19.05 -5.87 27.85
C ASN A 187 -18.80 -4.35 27.87
N THR A 188 -18.28 -3.83 28.99
CA THR A 188 -18.14 -2.39 29.23
C THR A 188 -16.67 -1.97 29.14
N GLY A 189 -16.34 -1.28 28.05
CA GLY A 189 -15.00 -0.77 27.76
C GLY A 189 -14.76 0.65 28.26
N ALA A 190 -13.50 1.07 28.36
CA ALA A 190 -13.17 2.49 28.48
C ALA A 190 -12.85 3.08 27.10
N ILE A 191 -13.49 4.19 26.78
CA ILE A 191 -13.32 4.90 25.49
C ILE A 191 -12.47 6.17 25.62
N GLN A 192 -12.36 6.72 26.83
CA GLN A 192 -11.61 7.94 27.07
C GLN A 192 -11.09 7.98 28.50
N VAL A 193 -9.89 8.54 28.66
CA VAL A 193 -9.34 9.02 29.93
C VAL A 193 -8.67 10.38 29.69
N GLU A 194 -8.96 11.35 30.56
CA GLU A 194 -8.35 12.68 30.51
C GLU A 194 -7.91 13.11 31.91
N MET A 195 -6.80 13.84 31.98
CA MET A 195 -6.21 14.34 33.22
C MET A 195 -6.37 15.86 33.29
N ASP A 196 -6.64 16.39 34.49
CA ASP A 196 -6.62 17.82 34.72
C ASP A 196 -5.18 18.37 34.57
N PRO A 197 -4.94 19.30 33.63
CA PRO A 197 -3.59 19.83 33.41
C PRO A 197 -3.05 20.66 34.57
N ASN A 198 -3.90 21.08 35.52
CA ASN A 198 -3.48 21.84 36.71
C ASN A 198 -3.39 20.98 37.99
N ASP A 199 -3.93 19.76 37.99
CA ASP A 199 -3.83 18.81 39.11
C ASP A 199 -3.90 17.37 38.60
N SER A 200 -2.73 16.72 38.47
CA SER A 200 -2.63 15.36 37.92
C SER A 200 -3.23 14.26 38.78
N ASN A 201 -3.73 14.57 39.99
CA ASN A 201 -4.52 13.62 40.78
C ASN A 201 -5.99 13.56 40.33
N VAL A 202 -6.47 14.55 39.59
CA VAL A 202 -7.84 14.60 39.10
C VAL A 202 -7.91 14.06 37.68
N LEU A 203 -8.66 12.97 37.50
CA LEU A 203 -8.87 12.34 36.20
C LEU A 203 -10.36 12.08 35.95
N PHE A 204 -10.72 12.02 34.67
CA PHE A 204 -12.04 11.64 34.21
C PHE A 204 -11.92 10.47 33.23
N ALA A 205 -12.81 9.50 33.34
CA ALA A 205 -12.88 8.35 32.46
C ALA A 205 -14.30 8.16 31.95
N ALA A 206 -14.45 7.91 30.66
CA ALA A 206 -15.71 7.53 30.04
C ALA A 206 -15.70 6.03 29.76
N LEU A 207 -16.69 5.33 30.32
CA LEU A 207 -16.97 3.94 30.00
C LEU A 207 -18.14 3.86 29.01
N TRP A 208 -18.08 2.87 28.12
CA TRP A 208 -19.06 2.65 27.07
C TRP A 208 -19.32 1.15 26.94
N GLU A 209 -20.58 0.75 27.13
CA GLU A 209 -21.03 -0.62 26.91
C GLU A 209 -21.63 -0.74 25.51
N HIS A 210 -20.84 -1.31 24.60
CA HIS A 210 -21.24 -1.50 23.21
C HIS A 210 -20.49 -2.66 22.57
N GLN A 211 -21.17 -3.39 21.69
CA GLN A 211 -20.60 -4.46 20.88
C GLN A 211 -21.10 -4.37 19.42
N GLU A 212 -20.22 -4.54 18.44
CA GLU A 212 -20.60 -4.77 17.05
C GLU A 212 -21.09 -6.22 16.89
N GLY A 213 -22.11 -6.42 16.06
CA GLY A 213 -22.65 -7.76 15.84
C GLY A 213 -22.02 -8.50 14.67
N PRO A 214 -22.31 -9.82 14.56
CA PRO A 214 -21.68 -10.68 13.57
C PRO A 214 -22.14 -10.43 12.12
N TRP A 215 -23.31 -9.79 11.95
CA TRP A 215 -23.81 -9.34 10.65
C TRP A 215 -23.68 -7.83 10.49
N GLU A 216 -23.60 -7.37 9.24
CA GLU A 216 -23.32 -5.97 8.96
C GLU A 216 -24.41 -5.03 9.52
N ASN A 217 -23.97 -3.95 10.18
CA ASN A 217 -24.80 -2.95 10.87
C ASN A 217 -25.55 -3.44 12.11
N ALA A 218 -25.25 -4.64 12.61
CA ALA A 218 -25.68 -5.06 13.94
C ALA A 218 -24.91 -4.31 15.01
N LYS A 219 -25.61 -3.70 15.96
CA LYS A 219 -25.01 -3.02 17.11
C LYS A 219 -25.79 -3.35 18.36
N PHE A 220 -25.07 -3.58 19.45
CA PHE A 220 -25.63 -3.86 20.76
C PHE A 220 -25.09 -2.88 21.77
N SER A 221 -25.91 -2.47 22.72
CA SER A 221 -25.53 -1.55 23.79
C SER A 221 -26.24 -1.95 25.07
N GLY A 222 -25.64 -1.59 26.20
CA GLY A 222 -26.16 -1.92 27.51
C GLY A 222 -26.18 -0.73 28.46
N PRO A 223 -26.65 -0.94 29.70
CA PRO A 223 -26.93 0.11 30.66
C PRO A 223 -25.70 0.71 31.36
N HIS A 224 -24.51 0.14 31.19
CA HIS A 224 -23.35 0.41 32.03
C HIS A 224 -22.40 1.50 31.49
N SER A 225 -22.82 2.25 30.47
CA SER A 225 -22.10 3.45 30.02
C SER A 225 -22.10 4.54 31.12
N GLY A 226 -21.06 5.37 31.19
CA GLY A 226 -21.01 6.41 32.22
C GLY A 226 -19.72 7.21 32.27
N LEU A 227 -19.78 8.37 32.93
CA LEU A 227 -18.64 9.23 33.23
C LEU A 227 -18.20 9.04 34.68
N TYR A 228 -16.90 8.89 34.90
CA TYR A 228 -16.29 8.62 36.20
C TYR A 228 -15.22 9.66 36.51
N LYS A 229 -15.03 9.94 37.81
CA LYS A 229 -14.00 10.85 38.31
C LYS A 229 -13.13 10.16 39.34
N SER A 230 -11.83 10.42 39.26
CA SER A 230 -10.83 10.12 40.28
C SER A 230 -10.26 11.42 40.85
N THR A 231 -9.85 11.39 42.11
CA THR A 231 -9.14 12.49 42.80
C THR A 231 -7.88 12.02 43.51
N ASP A 232 -7.40 10.81 43.19
CA ASP A 232 -6.23 10.16 43.78
C ASP A 232 -5.27 9.60 42.71
N GLY A 233 -5.26 10.22 41.54
CA GLY A 233 -4.38 9.80 40.44
C GLY A 233 -4.84 8.50 39.77
N GLY A 234 -6.15 8.23 39.77
CA GLY A 234 -6.74 7.10 39.06
C GLY A 234 -6.69 5.78 39.81
N ASP A 235 -6.35 5.78 41.10
CA ASP A 235 -6.34 4.57 41.94
C ASP A 235 -7.77 4.16 42.32
N THR A 236 -8.65 5.13 42.57
CA THR A 236 -10.10 4.90 42.78
C THR A 236 -10.96 5.84 41.94
N TRP A 237 -12.18 5.39 41.64
CA TRP A 237 -13.11 6.06 40.72
C TRP A 237 -14.51 6.08 41.30
N ARG A 238 -15.27 7.16 41.05
CA ARG A 238 -16.69 7.25 41.36
C ARG A 238 -17.49 7.74 40.14
N PRO A 239 -18.73 7.27 39.96
CA PRO A 239 -19.58 7.73 38.86
C PRO A 239 -20.02 9.19 39.07
N LEU A 240 -20.24 9.89 37.96
CA LEU A 240 -20.84 11.21 37.87
C LEU A 240 -22.21 11.10 37.21
N THR A 241 -23.27 11.40 37.97
CA THR A 241 -24.67 11.20 37.51
C THR A 241 -25.51 12.47 37.58
N ASN A 242 -25.11 13.47 38.36
CA ASN A 242 -25.94 14.65 38.58
C ASN A 242 -26.04 15.52 37.31
N GLY A 243 -27.23 15.55 36.73
CA GLY A 243 -27.55 16.36 35.54
C GLY A 243 -27.13 15.73 34.21
N LEU A 244 -26.56 14.53 34.22
CA LEU A 244 -26.32 13.71 33.02
C LEU A 244 -27.47 12.70 32.83
N PRO A 245 -27.71 12.22 31.60
CA PRO A 245 -28.67 11.15 31.36
C PRO A 245 -28.25 9.85 32.07
N GLY A 246 -29.24 9.07 32.52
CA GLY A 246 -29.02 7.74 33.10
C GLY A 246 -29.24 6.59 32.12
N GLU A 247 -29.16 5.36 32.65
CA GLU A 247 -29.50 4.11 31.94
C GLU A 247 -30.88 4.16 31.27
N GLU A 248 -31.91 4.58 32.02
CA GLU A 248 -33.30 4.64 31.51
C GLU A 248 -33.48 5.62 30.35
N GLU A 249 -32.52 6.54 30.16
CA GLU A 249 -32.51 7.54 29.11
C GLU A 249 -31.59 7.15 27.94
N GLY A 250 -31.09 5.90 27.95
CA GLY A 250 -30.28 5.31 26.89
C GLY A 250 -28.89 5.92 26.78
N LEU A 251 -28.23 6.23 27.91
CA LEU A 251 -26.89 6.80 27.91
C LEU A 251 -25.91 5.93 27.10
N GLY A 252 -25.33 6.52 26.06
CA GLY A 252 -24.30 5.93 25.22
C GLY A 252 -22.92 6.51 25.51
N ARG A 253 -22.13 6.69 24.45
CA ARG A 253 -20.76 7.22 24.55
C ARG A 253 -20.76 8.66 25.07
N VAL A 254 -19.84 8.96 25.97
CA VAL A 254 -19.56 10.32 26.48
C VAL A 254 -18.16 10.74 26.08
N GLY A 255 -18.03 11.95 25.54
CA GLY A 255 -16.76 12.61 25.31
C GLY A 255 -16.60 13.76 26.28
N VAL A 256 -15.48 13.85 27.01
CA VAL A 256 -15.23 14.88 28.02
C VAL A 256 -14.02 15.74 27.69
N ALA A 257 -14.11 17.03 28.00
CA ALA A 257 -13.00 17.97 27.92
C ALA A 257 -12.92 18.88 29.14
N LEU A 258 -11.70 19.09 29.61
CA LEU A 258 -11.37 19.96 30.72
C LEU A 258 -10.79 21.28 30.21
N SER A 259 -11.16 22.40 30.84
CA SER A 259 -10.54 23.69 30.56
C SER A 259 -9.18 23.80 31.27
N ALA A 260 -8.10 23.94 30.49
CA ALA A 260 -6.78 24.18 31.06
C ALA A 260 -6.67 25.51 31.80
N SER A 261 -7.43 26.53 31.40
CA SER A 261 -7.46 27.84 32.07
C SER A 261 -8.29 27.85 33.35
N ASN A 262 -9.16 26.85 33.58
CA ASN A 262 -9.98 26.73 34.78
C ASN A 262 -10.44 25.26 35.00
N SER A 263 -9.79 24.57 35.94
CA SER A 263 -10.11 23.18 36.33
C SER A 263 -11.55 22.92 36.76
N LYS A 264 -12.34 23.96 37.09
CA LYS A 264 -13.76 23.79 37.42
C LYS A 264 -14.68 23.75 36.19
N ARG A 265 -14.20 24.22 35.04
CA ARG A 265 -14.98 24.33 33.81
C ARG A 265 -14.73 23.12 32.91
N LEU A 266 -15.78 22.33 32.70
CA LEU A 266 -15.74 21.16 31.82
C LEU A 266 -16.86 21.20 30.79
N TYR A 267 -16.67 20.44 29.72
CA TYR A 267 -17.65 20.20 28.67
C TYR A 267 -17.73 18.72 28.35
N ALA A 268 -18.89 18.29 27.89
CA ALA A 268 -19.07 16.94 27.39
C ALA A 268 -20.00 16.87 26.18
N THR A 269 -19.71 16.00 25.22
CA THR A 269 -20.68 15.49 24.26
C THR A 269 -21.28 14.22 24.82
N VAL A 270 -22.60 14.11 24.84
CA VAL A 270 -23.32 12.99 25.45
C VAL A 270 -24.28 12.41 24.42
N ASP A 271 -24.09 11.13 24.11
CA ASP A 271 -25.04 10.32 23.34
C ASP A 271 -26.13 9.78 24.28
N ALA A 272 -27.40 10.00 23.96
CA ALA A 272 -28.56 9.51 24.70
C ALA A 272 -29.83 9.63 23.83
N GLU A 273 -30.87 8.86 24.13
CA GLU A 273 -32.09 8.80 23.30
C GLU A 273 -32.88 10.11 23.32
N GLU A 274 -33.14 10.69 24.49
CA GLU A 274 -33.94 11.92 24.63
C GLU A 274 -33.11 13.16 24.99
N LYS A 275 -32.02 12.97 25.74
CA LYS A 275 -31.19 14.05 26.33
C LYS A 275 -29.78 14.11 25.75
N GLY A 276 -29.58 13.62 24.52
CA GLY A 276 -28.33 13.76 23.81
C GLY A 276 -27.99 15.24 23.54
N GLY A 277 -26.72 15.62 23.68
CA GLY A 277 -26.34 17.03 23.58
C GLY A 277 -24.92 17.37 24.03
N VAL A 278 -24.62 18.67 24.01
CA VAL A 278 -23.43 19.24 24.63
C VAL A 278 -23.77 19.74 26.03
N TYR A 279 -23.02 19.28 27.01
CA TYR A 279 -23.15 19.60 28.43
C TYR A 279 -21.97 20.43 28.92
N THR A 280 -22.17 21.14 30.03
CA THR A 280 -21.10 21.85 30.75
C THR A 280 -21.22 21.67 32.25
N SER A 281 -20.08 21.71 32.93
CA SER A 281 -19.97 21.79 34.39
C SER A 281 -19.14 23.02 34.80
N GLN A 282 -19.42 23.57 35.98
CA GLN A 282 -18.74 24.74 36.56
C GLN A 282 -18.14 24.46 37.95
N ASP A 283 -18.20 23.21 38.42
CA ASP A 283 -17.76 22.79 39.73
C ASP A 283 -16.81 21.57 39.68
N GLY A 284 -16.14 21.38 38.54
CA GLY A 284 -15.19 20.29 38.35
C GLY A 284 -15.89 18.96 38.09
N GLY A 285 -17.05 18.96 37.44
CA GLY A 285 -17.78 17.77 37.01
C GLY A 285 -18.78 17.22 38.04
N GLU A 286 -19.02 17.89 39.18
CA GLU A 286 -19.97 17.39 40.19
C GLU A 286 -21.43 17.59 39.77
N ASN A 287 -21.71 18.68 39.05
CA ASN A 287 -23.02 18.96 38.46
C ASN A 287 -22.88 19.34 36.98
N TRP A 288 -23.75 18.78 36.15
CA TRP A 288 -23.80 19.01 34.71
C TRP A 288 -25.09 19.72 34.29
N SER A 289 -24.99 20.50 33.21
CA SER A 289 -26.13 21.19 32.61
C SER A 289 -26.07 21.08 31.10
N LEU A 290 -27.19 20.67 30.49
CA LEU A 290 -27.35 20.62 29.04
C LEU A 290 -27.32 22.05 28.47
N VAL A 291 -26.43 22.29 27.51
CA VAL A 291 -26.24 23.59 26.86
C VAL A 291 -27.01 23.65 25.54
N THR A 292 -26.93 22.59 24.73
CA THR A 292 -27.59 22.50 23.43
C THR A 292 -27.84 21.05 23.03
N THR A 293 -28.93 20.82 22.29
CA THR A 293 -29.31 19.52 21.70
C THR A 293 -29.03 19.46 20.19
N GLU A 294 -28.31 20.43 19.62
CA GLU A 294 -27.99 20.48 18.19
C GLU A 294 -27.28 19.19 17.73
N ASN A 295 -28.02 18.33 17.02
CA ASN A 295 -27.58 16.98 16.66
C ASN A 295 -26.25 16.94 15.88
N ARG A 296 -25.93 17.98 15.10
CA ARG A 296 -24.66 18.09 14.37
C ARG A 296 -23.40 18.12 15.26
N LEU A 297 -23.54 18.32 16.56
CA LEU A 297 -22.44 18.43 17.52
C LEU A 297 -22.16 17.13 18.29
N TRP A 298 -23.14 16.24 18.42
CA TRP A 298 -23.03 15.06 19.27
C TRP A 298 -23.57 13.78 18.62
N GLY A 299 -24.46 13.91 17.62
CA GLY A 299 -25.10 12.78 16.96
C GLY A 299 -24.09 11.83 16.31
N ARG A 300 -24.52 10.57 16.13
CA ARG A 300 -23.66 9.43 15.78
C ARG A 300 -22.62 9.14 16.89
N GLY A 301 -23.06 9.03 18.15
CA GLY A 301 -22.15 8.85 19.30
C GLY A 301 -21.23 7.63 19.22
N SER A 302 -21.64 6.54 18.55
CA SER A 302 -20.75 5.40 18.27
C SER A 302 -19.55 5.76 17.38
N ASP A 303 -19.66 6.83 16.58
CA ASP A 303 -18.60 7.34 15.70
C ASP A 303 -17.86 8.52 16.36
N PHE A 304 -18.58 9.52 16.88
CA PHE A 304 -17.99 10.78 17.36
C PHE A 304 -18.28 11.07 18.83
N ALA A 305 -17.26 11.53 19.54
CA ALA A 305 -17.40 12.17 20.84
C ALA A 305 -16.22 13.11 21.14
N GLU A 306 -15.62 13.73 20.11
CA GLU A 306 -14.45 14.59 20.31
C GLU A 306 -14.90 16.01 20.66
N ILE A 307 -14.49 16.48 21.83
CA ILE A 307 -14.69 17.85 22.31
C ILE A 307 -13.38 18.35 22.91
N LYS A 308 -13.04 19.62 22.69
CA LYS A 308 -11.83 20.26 23.23
C LYS A 308 -12.09 21.70 23.64
N VAL A 309 -11.48 22.11 24.73
CA VAL A 309 -11.52 23.50 25.22
C VAL A 309 -10.23 24.22 24.82
N HIS A 310 -10.34 25.48 24.44
CA HIS A 310 -9.19 26.31 24.17
C HIS A 310 -8.33 26.46 25.43
N PRO A 311 -7.00 26.26 25.35
CA PRO A 311 -6.14 26.15 26.53
C PRO A 311 -6.01 27.45 27.35
N LYS A 312 -6.35 28.60 26.74
CA LYS A 312 -6.25 29.93 27.39
C LYS A 312 -7.59 30.64 27.54
N ASP A 313 -8.69 30.02 27.12
CA ASP A 313 -10.04 30.61 27.21
C ASP A 313 -11.09 29.52 27.42
N GLU A 314 -11.67 29.47 28.61
CA GLU A 314 -12.63 28.46 29.02
C GLU A 314 -13.98 28.52 28.26
N ASN A 315 -14.27 29.60 27.53
CA ASN A 315 -15.51 29.76 26.77
C ASN A 315 -15.37 29.42 25.29
N VAL A 316 -14.15 29.19 24.81
CA VAL A 316 -13.90 28.75 23.44
C VAL A 316 -13.79 27.24 23.40
N VAL A 317 -14.72 26.59 22.70
CA VAL A 317 -14.87 25.13 22.67
C VAL A 317 -14.95 24.66 21.22
N PHE A 318 -14.36 23.49 20.95
CA PHE A 318 -14.33 22.85 19.64
C PHE A 318 -14.97 21.46 19.74
N VAL A 319 -15.65 21.05 18.67
CA VAL A 319 -16.25 19.72 18.53
C VAL A 319 -15.82 19.13 17.20
N GLY A 320 -15.39 17.87 17.22
CA GLY A 320 -15.21 17.03 16.03
C GLY A 320 -16.45 16.17 15.78
N ASN A 321 -16.96 16.23 14.56
CA ASN A 321 -18.05 15.38 14.05
C ASN A 321 -17.87 15.33 12.51
N ILE A 322 -18.94 15.12 11.73
CA ILE A 322 -18.93 15.17 10.25
C ILE A 322 -18.18 16.40 9.70
N ALA A 323 -18.31 17.53 10.40
CA ALA A 323 -17.44 18.68 10.29
C ALA A 323 -16.92 19.07 11.69
N SER A 324 -15.92 19.94 11.72
CA SER A 324 -15.43 20.54 12.97
C SER A 324 -16.16 21.86 13.25
N TYR A 325 -16.54 22.05 14.50
CA TYR A 325 -17.31 23.20 14.96
C TYR A 325 -16.59 23.94 16.07
N LYS A 326 -16.82 25.26 16.16
CA LYS A 326 -16.29 26.14 17.19
C LYS A 326 -17.41 26.96 17.84
N SER A 327 -17.36 27.07 19.15
CA SER A 327 -18.11 28.03 19.96
C SER A 327 -17.14 29.00 20.64
N VAL A 328 -17.59 30.24 20.88
CA VAL A 328 -16.84 31.28 21.61
C VAL A 328 -17.60 31.85 22.81
N ASP A 329 -18.77 31.29 23.12
CA ASP A 329 -19.67 31.77 24.18
C ASP A 329 -20.03 30.66 25.19
N GLY A 330 -19.14 29.67 25.30
CA GLY A 330 -19.25 28.56 26.21
C GLY A 330 -20.24 27.49 25.75
N GLY A 331 -20.33 27.24 24.44
CA GLY A 331 -21.11 26.15 23.83
C GLY A 331 -22.54 26.52 23.47
N LYS A 332 -22.93 27.80 23.54
CA LYS A 332 -24.32 28.23 23.27
C LYS A 332 -24.57 28.44 21.78
N THR A 333 -23.59 29.00 21.07
CA THR A 333 -23.64 29.17 19.61
C THR A 333 -22.42 28.54 18.95
N TRP A 334 -22.60 27.98 17.74
CA TRP A 334 -21.59 27.18 17.05
C TRP A 334 -21.49 27.51 15.56
N THR A 335 -20.26 27.61 15.05
CA THR A 335 -19.94 27.80 13.64
C THR A 335 -19.05 26.65 13.14
N SER A 336 -19.32 26.14 11.94
CA SER A 336 -18.42 25.18 11.28
C SER A 336 -17.14 25.88 10.85
N ILE A 337 -15.97 25.31 11.15
CA ILE A 337 -14.68 25.92 10.84
C ILE A 337 -13.85 25.11 9.84
N LYS A 338 -14.16 23.83 9.64
CA LYS A 338 -13.53 22.96 8.64
C LYS A 338 -14.40 21.71 8.39
N GLY A 339 -14.56 21.34 7.12
CA GLY A 339 -15.23 20.12 6.66
C GLY A 339 -15.56 20.19 5.16
N ALA A 340 -16.01 19.08 4.56
CA ALA A 340 -16.52 19.01 3.19
C ALA A 340 -18.00 18.59 3.15
N PRO A 341 -18.75 18.86 2.07
CA PRO A 341 -20.13 18.42 1.91
C PRO A 341 -20.31 16.90 1.96
N GLY A 342 -19.26 16.13 1.62
CA GLY A 342 -19.26 14.67 1.69
C GLY A 342 -19.10 14.11 3.10
N GLY A 343 -18.66 14.93 4.07
CA GLY A 343 -18.25 14.50 5.41
C GLY A 343 -16.74 14.22 5.45
N ASP A 344 -16.00 15.00 6.24
CA ASP A 344 -14.60 14.68 6.51
C ASP A 344 -14.48 13.73 7.73
N ASP A 345 -15.49 13.72 8.60
CA ASP A 345 -15.58 12.89 9.81
C ASP A 345 -14.37 13.07 10.75
N TYR A 346 -14.36 14.17 11.54
CA TYR A 346 -13.27 14.53 12.46
C TYR A 346 -13.31 13.77 13.79
N HIS A 347 -12.22 13.10 14.13
CA HIS A 347 -12.10 12.22 15.31
C HIS A 347 -11.20 12.75 16.42
N ARG A 348 -10.23 13.60 16.10
CA ARG A 348 -9.25 14.09 17.07
C ARG A 348 -8.93 15.55 16.88
N ILE A 349 -8.89 16.30 17.97
CA ILE A 349 -8.47 17.70 18.00
C ILE A 349 -7.32 17.85 19.01
N TRP A 350 -6.19 18.34 18.53
CA TRP A 350 -5.09 18.80 19.37
C TRP A 350 -4.87 20.30 19.15
N ILE A 351 -4.79 21.05 20.25
CA ILE A 351 -4.52 22.50 20.25
C ILE A 351 -3.26 22.71 21.07
N ASN A 352 -2.25 23.36 20.51
CA ASN A 352 -1.02 23.60 21.23
C ASN A 352 -1.30 24.50 22.45
N PRO A 353 -0.99 24.06 23.69
CA PRO A 353 -1.29 24.84 24.89
C PRO A 353 -0.46 26.13 25.01
N LEU A 354 0.74 26.15 24.41
CA LEU A 354 1.63 27.30 24.39
C LEU A 354 1.28 28.27 23.24
N HIS A 355 0.87 27.71 22.09
CA HIS A 355 0.62 28.40 20.82
C HIS A 355 -0.75 28.04 20.22
N PRO A 356 -1.89 28.49 20.78
CA PRO A 356 -3.22 27.97 20.41
C PRO A 356 -3.68 28.26 18.97
N GLU A 357 -2.97 29.12 18.24
CA GLU A 357 -3.09 29.29 16.80
C GLU A 357 -2.71 28.02 16.03
N ILE A 358 -1.81 27.20 16.59
CA ILE A 358 -1.35 25.91 16.05
C ILE A 358 -2.29 24.79 16.50
N LYS A 359 -2.90 24.11 15.53
CA LYS A 359 -3.83 22.99 15.79
C LYS A 359 -3.59 21.86 14.80
N LEU A 360 -3.81 20.64 15.27
CA LEU A 360 -3.79 19.40 14.50
C LEU A 360 -5.17 18.76 14.61
N PHE A 361 -5.83 18.55 13.47
CA PHE A 361 -7.09 17.82 13.39
C PHE A 361 -6.84 16.49 12.64
N ALA A 362 -7.40 15.40 13.13
CA ALA A 362 -7.42 14.11 12.42
C ALA A 362 -8.86 13.71 12.09
N ALA A 363 -9.02 13.09 10.92
CA ALA A 363 -10.29 12.80 10.27
C ALA A 363 -10.23 11.49 9.48
N ASP A 364 -11.34 11.10 8.85
CA ASP A 364 -11.37 9.93 7.97
C ASP A 364 -10.46 10.11 6.74
N GLN A 365 -10.18 11.34 6.32
CA GLN A 365 -9.19 11.66 5.28
C GLN A 365 -7.86 12.16 5.86
N GLY A 366 -7.36 11.53 6.93
CA GLY A 366 -6.04 11.81 7.47
C GLY A 366 -5.95 13.01 8.38
N ALA A 367 -4.74 13.57 8.48
CA ALA A 367 -4.47 14.69 9.38
C ALA A 367 -4.20 16.01 8.64
N VAL A 368 -4.66 17.11 9.23
CA VAL A 368 -4.45 18.48 8.75
C VAL A 368 -4.02 19.40 9.89
N ILE A 369 -3.08 20.30 9.59
CA ILE A 369 -2.47 21.23 10.54
C ILE A 369 -2.75 22.65 10.11
N THR A 370 -3.11 23.51 11.06
CA THR A 370 -3.15 24.97 10.88
C THR A 370 -2.16 25.64 11.81
N VAL A 371 -1.54 26.72 11.34
CA VAL A 371 -0.59 27.56 12.12
C VAL A 371 -1.06 29.01 12.26
N ASN A 372 -2.23 29.34 11.71
CA ASN A 372 -2.82 30.68 11.69
C ASN A 372 -4.24 30.68 12.26
N GLY A 373 -4.54 29.74 13.16
CA GLY A 373 -5.81 29.72 13.88
C GLY A 373 -6.97 29.06 13.13
N GLY A 374 -6.76 28.58 11.91
CA GLY A 374 -7.75 27.91 11.07
C GLY A 374 -8.00 28.55 9.71
N ASP A 375 -7.28 29.63 9.35
CA ASP A 375 -7.46 30.33 8.06
C ASP A 375 -6.95 29.47 6.88
N THR A 376 -5.86 28.73 7.08
CA THR A 376 -5.35 27.75 6.12
C THR A 376 -4.92 26.47 6.83
N TRP A 377 -4.91 25.36 6.07
CA TRP A 377 -4.62 24.01 6.56
C TRP A 377 -3.62 23.29 5.64
N SER A 378 -2.78 22.42 6.22
CA SER A 378 -1.93 21.51 5.46
C SER A 378 -2.77 20.53 4.62
N SER A 379 -2.16 19.93 3.61
CA SER A 379 -2.82 18.96 2.74
C SER A 379 -2.91 17.59 3.41
N TRP A 380 -3.95 16.83 3.05
CA TRP A 380 -4.04 15.39 3.28
C TRP A 380 -3.76 14.56 2.01
N TYR A 381 -3.45 15.24 0.89
CA TYR A 381 -2.96 14.62 -0.36
C TYR A 381 -1.44 14.37 -0.34
N ASN A 382 -0.85 14.17 0.84
CA ASN A 382 0.56 13.87 1.05
C ASN A 382 0.80 12.73 2.03
N GLN A 383 -0.24 11.95 2.33
CA GLN A 383 -0.22 10.82 3.27
C GLN A 383 -0.60 9.56 2.48
N PRO A 384 0.33 8.63 2.21
CA PRO A 384 0.05 7.38 1.50
C PRO A 384 -0.57 6.35 2.46
N THR A 385 -1.74 6.70 2.97
CA THR A 385 -2.49 5.94 3.98
C THR A 385 -3.88 5.52 3.49
N ALA A 386 -4.07 5.43 2.17
CA ALA A 386 -5.35 5.07 1.59
C ALA A 386 -5.80 3.69 2.08
N GLN A 387 -7.07 3.59 2.44
CA GLN A 387 -7.70 2.35 2.92
C GLN A 387 -8.55 1.74 1.81
N LEU A 388 -8.04 0.69 1.16
CA LEU A 388 -8.68 0.06 0.01
C LEU A 388 -9.46 -1.18 0.46
N TYR A 389 -10.70 -1.33 -0.02
CA TYR A 389 -11.52 -2.49 0.27
C TYR A 389 -11.28 -3.66 -0.68
N HIS A 390 -11.05 -3.36 -1.96
CA HIS A 390 -10.79 -4.31 -3.04
C HIS A 390 -9.84 -3.68 -4.05
N VAL A 391 -9.09 -4.50 -4.78
CA VAL A 391 -8.25 -4.04 -5.89
C VAL A 391 -8.47 -4.87 -7.14
N THR A 392 -8.37 -4.21 -8.30
CA THR A 392 -8.39 -4.86 -9.61
C THR A 392 -7.44 -4.16 -10.58
N THR A 393 -7.19 -4.77 -11.74
CA THR A 393 -6.38 -4.18 -12.81
C THR A 393 -7.12 -4.19 -14.13
N ASP A 394 -6.85 -3.23 -15.01
CA ASP A 394 -7.19 -3.35 -16.43
C ASP A 394 -6.06 -4.03 -17.23
N ASN A 395 -6.24 -4.17 -18.55
CA ASN A 395 -5.30 -4.83 -19.45
C ASN A 395 -4.56 -3.86 -20.41
N GLN A 396 -4.62 -2.55 -20.18
CA GLN A 396 -3.88 -1.60 -21.02
C GLN A 396 -2.38 -1.63 -20.67
N PHE A 397 -1.51 -1.05 -21.50
CA PHE A 397 -0.08 -0.95 -21.19
C PHE A 397 0.37 0.51 -21.06
N PRO A 398 0.99 0.91 -19.93
CA PRO A 398 1.04 0.18 -18.66
C PRO A 398 -0.37 0.05 -18.06
N TYR A 399 -0.63 -1.05 -17.34
CA TYR A 399 -1.95 -1.29 -16.75
C TYR A 399 -2.23 -0.32 -15.62
N TRP A 400 -3.51 -0.12 -15.29
CA TRP A 400 -3.94 0.66 -14.14
C TRP A 400 -4.51 -0.26 -13.06
N VAL A 401 -4.30 0.15 -11.81
CA VAL A 401 -4.88 -0.47 -10.63
C VAL A 401 -6.06 0.38 -10.16
N TYR A 402 -7.15 -0.27 -9.77
CA TYR A 402 -8.37 0.39 -9.33
C TYR A 402 -8.84 -0.17 -7.99
N GLY A 403 -9.52 0.65 -7.19
CA GLY A 403 -10.15 0.19 -5.96
C GLY A 403 -11.06 1.23 -5.30
N GLY A 404 -12.03 0.77 -4.51
CA GLY A 404 -12.80 1.62 -3.61
C GLY A 404 -11.95 2.04 -2.41
N GLN A 405 -11.85 3.36 -2.16
CA GLN A 405 -11.17 3.90 -0.98
C GLN A 405 -12.17 4.47 0.02
N GLN A 406 -11.98 4.14 1.29
CA GLN A 406 -12.72 4.68 2.43
C GLN A 406 -12.79 6.23 2.40
N GLU A 407 -14.02 6.75 2.49
CA GLU A 407 -14.46 8.16 2.58
C GLU A 407 -13.93 9.10 1.49
N SER A 408 -13.30 8.53 0.45
CA SER A 408 -12.71 9.28 -0.67
C SER A 408 -13.18 8.77 -2.03
N GLY A 409 -14.08 7.78 -2.06
CA GLY A 409 -14.61 7.15 -3.28
C GLY A 409 -13.57 6.31 -4.02
N ALA A 410 -13.96 5.73 -5.15
CA ALA A 410 -13.06 4.87 -5.93
C ALA A 410 -11.96 5.64 -6.68
N ILE A 411 -10.79 5.02 -6.76
CA ILE A 411 -9.59 5.54 -7.43
C ILE A 411 -9.13 4.58 -8.53
N GLY A 412 -8.53 5.13 -9.58
CA GLY A 412 -7.68 4.41 -10.54
C GLY A 412 -6.30 5.06 -10.58
N ILE A 413 -5.23 4.27 -10.60
CA ILE A 413 -3.83 4.72 -10.62
C ILE A 413 -3.02 3.93 -11.63
N ALA A 414 -2.11 4.58 -12.36
CA ALA A 414 -1.22 3.88 -13.28
C ALA A 414 -0.18 3.03 -12.54
N SER A 415 0.13 1.82 -13.04
CA SER A 415 1.25 1.01 -12.52
C SER A 415 2.63 1.61 -12.85
N ARG A 416 2.71 2.45 -13.88
CA ARG A 416 3.91 3.16 -14.34
C ARG A 416 3.55 4.51 -14.99
N SER A 417 4.26 5.57 -14.65
CA SER A 417 4.22 6.88 -15.32
C SER A 417 5.29 6.99 -16.42
N ASN A 418 5.03 7.87 -17.40
CA ASN A 418 6.05 8.33 -18.35
C ASN A 418 7.03 9.36 -17.73
N GLY A 419 6.74 9.89 -16.54
CA GLY A 419 7.57 10.88 -15.83
C GLY A 419 8.67 10.30 -14.93
N GLY A 420 8.91 8.99 -14.99
CA GLY A 420 9.90 8.29 -14.14
C GLY A 420 9.46 8.03 -12.69
N GLN A 421 8.31 8.57 -12.28
CA GLN A 421 7.70 8.42 -10.95
C GLN A 421 6.18 8.63 -11.07
N ILE A 422 5.40 8.04 -10.15
CA ILE A 422 3.93 8.10 -10.16
C ILE A 422 3.49 9.27 -9.27
N SER A 423 2.86 10.29 -9.85
CA SER A 423 2.49 11.52 -9.14
C SER A 423 0.97 11.70 -9.11
N PHE A 424 0.51 12.86 -8.61
CA PHE A 424 -0.89 13.26 -8.74
C PHE A 424 -1.41 13.34 -10.19
N ARG A 425 -0.51 13.32 -11.19
CA ARG A 425 -0.88 13.27 -12.62
C ARG A 425 -1.36 11.87 -13.04
N GLU A 426 -1.09 10.83 -12.26
CA GLU A 426 -1.30 9.42 -12.62
C GLU A 426 -2.37 8.70 -11.79
N PHE A 427 -3.18 9.42 -11.01
CA PHE A 427 -4.39 8.86 -10.41
C PHE A 427 -5.63 9.71 -10.68
N ILE A 428 -6.80 9.07 -10.78
CA ILE A 428 -8.10 9.72 -11.04
C ILE A 428 -9.20 9.07 -10.20
N GLY A 429 -10.26 9.82 -9.88
CA GLY A 429 -11.50 9.22 -9.40
C GLY A 429 -12.24 8.51 -10.55
N VAL A 430 -12.80 7.33 -10.28
CA VAL A 430 -13.43 6.47 -11.34
C VAL A 430 -14.95 6.33 -11.23
N GLY A 431 -15.62 7.31 -10.62
CA GLY A 431 -17.08 7.44 -10.63
C GLY A 431 -17.84 6.38 -9.83
N ALA A 432 -17.16 5.55 -9.05
CA ALA A 432 -17.75 4.56 -8.14
C ALA A 432 -17.63 4.98 -6.66
N ASP A 433 -18.42 4.34 -5.80
CA ASP A 433 -18.47 4.61 -4.36
C ASP A 433 -17.25 4.05 -3.59
N GLU A 434 -17.17 4.34 -2.29
CA GLU A 434 -16.00 4.01 -1.45
C GLU A 434 -15.82 2.50 -1.19
N TYR A 435 -16.89 1.72 -1.06
CA TYR A 435 -16.85 0.28 -0.77
C TYR A 435 -16.83 -0.58 -2.04
N ALA A 436 -16.67 0.07 -3.19
CA ALA A 436 -16.83 -0.55 -4.49
C ALA A 436 -15.82 -1.66 -4.76
N TYR A 437 -16.33 -2.82 -5.19
CA TYR A 437 -15.65 -3.55 -6.26
C TYR A 437 -15.64 -2.68 -7.51
N VAL A 438 -14.48 -2.56 -8.13
CA VAL A 438 -14.31 -1.89 -9.41
C VAL A 438 -14.04 -2.96 -10.47
N ALA A 439 -14.59 -2.78 -11.66
CA ALA A 439 -14.47 -3.70 -12.78
C ALA A 439 -14.22 -2.89 -14.07
N PRO A 440 -12.94 -2.66 -14.46
CA PRO A 440 -12.63 -2.09 -15.75
C PRO A 440 -13.12 -3.03 -16.87
N ASP A 441 -13.66 -2.48 -17.94
CA ASP A 441 -14.10 -3.25 -19.11
C ASP A 441 -12.86 -3.85 -19.81
N PRO A 442 -12.78 -5.19 -19.97
CA PRO A 442 -11.63 -5.84 -20.60
C PRO A 442 -11.40 -5.43 -22.06
N LYS A 443 -12.45 -4.92 -22.74
CA LYS A 443 -12.42 -4.56 -24.16
C LYS A 443 -12.22 -3.07 -24.41
N ASP A 444 -12.55 -2.21 -23.44
CA ASP A 444 -12.28 -0.77 -23.52
C ASP A 444 -11.89 -0.24 -22.14
N ALA A 445 -10.57 -0.06 -21.94
CA ALA A 445 -10.03 0.46 -20.69
C ALA A 445 -10.64 1.83 -20.29
N ASN A 446 -11.27 2.58 -21.22
CA ASN A 446 -11.96 3.84 -20.92
C ASN A 446 -13.29 3.67 -20.20
N ILE A 447 -13.81 2.45 -20.10
CA ILE A 447 -15.06 2.14 -19.42
C ILE A 447 -14.73 1.38 -18.14
N VAL A 448 -15.26 1.89 -17.03
CA VAL A 448 -15.07 1.29 -15.70
C VAL A 448 -16.43 1.14 -15.05
N TYR A 449 -16.70 -0.02 -14.46
CA TYR A 449 -17.89 -0.29 -13.66
C TYR A 449 -17.51 -0.29 -12.17
N GLY A 450 -18.40 0.13 -11.27
CA GLY A 450 -18.09 0.02 -9.85
C GLY A 450 -19.26 0.25 -8.89
N GLY A 451 -19.11 -0.25 -7.67
CA GLY A 451 -20.05 -0.06 -6.56
C GLY A 451 -21.42 -0.65 -6.86
N ARG A 452 -22.46 0.16 -6.72
CA ARG A 452 -23.84 -0.20 -7.15
C ARG A 452 -24.03 -0.14 -8.68
N VAL A 453 -23.08 -0.72 -9.43
CA VAL A 453 -23.06 -0.79 -10.89
C VAL A 453 -23.18 0.58 -11.57
N ILE A 454 -22.26 1.48 -11.22
CA ILE A 454 -22.06 2.73 -11.95
C ILE A 454 -21.07 2.49 -13.08
N LYS A 455 -21.49 2.81 -14.32
CA LYS A 455 -20.62 2.85 -15.50
C LYS A 455 -20.01 4.24 -15.65
N PHE A 456 -18.69 4.33 -15.55
CA PHE A 456 -17.89 5.54 -15.73
C PHE A 456 -17.13 5.51 -17.06
N ASN A 457 -17.13 6.63 -17.77
CA ASN A 457 -16.35 6.82 -18.99
C ASN A 457 -15.17 7.78 -18.74
N LYS A 458 -13.93 7.25 -18.74
CA LYS A 458 -12.70 8.03 -18.49
C LYS A 458 -12.48 9.15 -19.50
N LYS A 459 -12.94 9.01 -20.75
CA LYS A 459 -12.77 10.04 -21.80
C LYS A 459 -13.67 11.25 -21.58
N THR A 460 -14.91 11.03 -21.13
CA THR A 460 -15.91 12.11 -20.97
C THR A 460 -16.07 12.56 -19.53
N GLY A 461 -15.60 11.77 -18.56
CA GLY A 461 -15.80 12.00 -17.13
C GLY A 461 -17.24 11.77 -16.65
N GLN A 462 -18.08 11.09 -17.44
CA GLN A 462 -19.49 10.88 -17.12
C GLN A 462 -19.75 9.53 -16.45
N SER A 463 -20.67 9.52 -15.49
CA SER A 463 -21.16 8.32 -14.80
C SER A 463 -22.63 8.05 -15.13
N GLN A 464 -23.01 6.77 -15.24
CA GLN A 464 -24.38 6.32 -15.44
C GLN A 464 -24.69 5.12 -14.55
N TYR A 465 -25.82 5.14 -13.85
CA TYR A 465 -26.32 3.96 -13.15
C TYR A 465 -26.85 2.93 -14.17
N VAL A 466 -26.33 1.70 -14.12
CA VAL A 466 -26.72 0.60 -15.02
C VAL A 466 -26.97 -0.71 -14.27
N GLY A 467 -27.30 -0.64 -12.98
CA GLY A 467 -27.61 -1.80 -12.15
C GLY A 467 -28.96 -2.45 -12.47
N PRO A 468 -29.17 -3.72 -12.06
CA PRO A 468 -30.38 -4.49 -12.39
C PRO A 468 -31.67 -3.89 -11.79
N GLU A 469 -31.57 -3.17 -10.68
CA GLU A 469 -32.71 -2.49 -10.06
C GLU A 469 -32.50 -0.98 -9.95
N VAL A 470 -33.21 -0.20 -10.78
CA VAL A 470 -33.22 1.26 -10.63
C VAL A 470 -34.03 1.69 -9.40
N LEU A 471 -35.14 1.01 -9.14
CA LEU A 471 -35.98 1.20 -7.95
C LEU A 471 -35.97 -0.08 -7.13
N ARG A 472 -35.67 0.02 -5.84
CA ARG A 472 -35.54 -1.15 -4.95
C ARG A 472 -36.87 -1.85 -4.75
N SER A 473 -36.94 -3.15 -5.08
CA SER A 473 -38.13 -4.00 -4.92
C SER A 473 -38.29 -4.63 -3.53
N ARG A 474 -37.26 -4.55 -2.66
CA ARG A 474 -37.07 -5.35 -1.41
C ARG A 474 -36.77 -6.83 -1.64
N ASP A 475 -36.97 -7.35 -2.84
CA ASP A 475 -36.67 -8.75 -3.18
C ASP A 475 -35.16 -9.02 -3.21
N PHE A 476 -34.38 -7.96 -3.48
CA PHE A 476 -32.92 -8.04 -3.52
C PHE A 476 -32.26 -7.20 -2.43
N ARG A 477 -31.35 -7.82 -1.69
CA ARG A 477 -30.62 -7.22 -0.56
C ARG A 477 -29.24 -6.76 -0.99
N TYR A 478 -28.85 -5.60 -0.47
CA TYR A 478 -27.57 -4.96 -0.78
C TYR A 478 -26.92 -4.56 0.54
N LEU A 479 -25.62 -4.80 0.67
CA LEU A 479 -24.78 -4.28 1.74
C LEU A 479 -23.81 -3.23 1.19
N ARG A 480 -22.78 -2.87 1.97
CA ARG A 480 -21.77 -1.88 1.54
C ARG A 480 -20.92 -2.38 0.38
N THR A 481 -20.40 -3.60 0.50
CA THR A 481 -19.58 -4.23 -0.54
C THR A 481 -20.36 -5.34 -1.23
N MET A 482 -20.34 -5.33 -2.55
CA MET A 482 -21.03 -6.30 -3.39
C MET A 482 -20.10 -6.68 -4.55
N PRO A 483 -19.90 -7.97 -4.82
CA PRO A 483 -19.01 -8.40 -5.89
C PRO A 483 -19.53 -7.94 -7.25
N LEU A 484 -18.63 -7.33 -8.03
CA LEU A 484 -18.86 -6.85 -9.38
C LEU A 484 -17.58 -7.09 -10.18
N LEU A 485 -17.61 -8.00 -11.16
CA LEU A 485 -16.43 -8.35 -11.96
C LEU A 485 -16.83 -8.95 -13.31
N PHE A 486 -15.92 -8.85 -14.27
CA PHE A 486 -16.05 -9.58 -15.53
C PHE A 486 -15.63 -11.04 -15.37
N HIS A 487 -16.32 -11.93 -16.08
CA HIS A 487 -15.98 -13.34 -16.11
C HIS A 487 -14.65 -13.56 -16.86
N PRO A 488 -13.64 -14.23 -16.27
CA PRO A 488 -12.31 -14.38 -16.89
C PRO A 488 -12.31 -15.22 -18.17
N ALA A 489 -13.26 -16.17 -18.30
CA ALA A 489 -13.47 -16.93 -19.54
C ALA A 489 -14.45 -16.28 -20.56
N ASP A 490 -15.03 -15.11 -20.26
CA ASP A 490 -15.93 -14.38 -21.17
C ASP A 490 -15.87 -12.86 -20.90
N ASP A 491 -15.02 -12.17 -21.68
CA ASP A 491 -14.78 -10.72 -21.60
C ASP A 491 -16.04 -9.84 -21.85
N SER A 492 -17.19 -10.41 -22.20
CA SER A 492 -18.46 -9.66 -22.29
C SER A 492 -19.34 -9.80 -21.06
N MET A 493 -19.14 -10.84 -20.24
CA MET A 493 -20.04 -11.20 -19.15
C MET A 493 -19.65 -10.44 -17.88
N LEU A 494 -20.41 -9.43 -17.51
CA LEU A 494 -20.30 -8.75 -16.22
C LEU A 494 -21.23 -9.42 -15.21
N LEU A 495 -20.68 -9.86 -14.07
CA LEU A 495 -21.40 -10.48 -12.97
C LEU A 495 -21.59 -9.48 -11.83
N PHE A 496 -22.75 -9.52 -11.18
CA PHE A 496 -23.05 -8.70 -10.00
C PHE A 496 -23.78 -9.50 -8.92
N GLY A 497 -23.31 -9.42 -7.68
CA GLY A 497 -23.89 -10.12 -6.53
C GLY A 497 -24.76 -9.22 -5.66
N THR A 498 -25.99 -9.69 -5.40
CA THR A 498 -26.85 -9.26 -4.28
C THR A 498 -27.04 -10.47 -3.38
N ASN A 499 -28.21 -10.73 -2.80
CA ASN A 499 -28.59 -12.08 -2.36
C ASN A 499 -28.72 -13.11 -3.50
N VAL A 500 -28.74 -12.66 -4.76
CA VAL A 500 -28.73 -13.49 -5.97
C VAL A 500 -27.57 -13.08 -6.87
N ILE A 501 -27.30 -13.82 -7.94
CA ILE A 501 -26.31 -13.45 -8.96
C ILE A 501 -27.02 -12.98 -10.23
N TRP A 502 -26.53 -11.87 -10.76
CA TRP A 502 -26.94 -11.28 -12.03
C TRP A 502 -25.83 -11.38 -13.05
N LYS A 503 -26.17 -11.55 -14.33
CA LYS A 503 -25.24 -11.40 -15.46
C LYS A 503 -25.76 -10.44 -16.52
N THR A 504 -24.85 -9.75 -17.21
CA THR A 504 -25.13 -8.93 -18.40
C THR A 504 -24.02 -9.10 -19.43
N HIS A 505 -24.36 -8.97 -20.72
CA HIS A 505 -23.41 -9.00 -21.84
C HIS A 505 -23.35 -7.68 -22.63
N ASP A 506 -24.13 -6.68 -22.24
CA ASP A 506 -24.31 -5.43 -22.97
C ASP A 506 -24.03 -4.19 -22.12
N GLY A 507 -23.23 -4.38 -21.06
CA GLY A 507 -22.80 -3.30 -20.18
C GLY A 507 -23.94 -2.76 -19.31
N GLY A 508 -24.87 -3.62 -18.91
CA GLY A 508 -25.94 -3.32 -17.97
C GLY A 508 -27.22 -2.74 -18.60
N GLN A 509 -27.41 -2.87 -19.92
CA GLN A 509 -28.70 -2.52 -20.54
C GLN A 509 -29.76 -3.57 -20.23
N HIS A 510 -29.36 -4.84 -20.20
CA HIS A 510 -30.21 -5.96 -19.79
C HIS A 510 -29.46 -6.86 -18.80
N TRP A 511 -30.15 -7.23 -17.72
CA TRP A 511 -29.64 -8.14 -16.69
C TRP A 511 -30.50 -9.40 -16.64
N GLU A 512 -29.84 -10.55 -16.54
CA GLU A 512 -30.45 -11.86 -16.29
C GLU A 512 -30.10 -12.30 -14.86
N GLN A 513 -31.12 -12.65 -14.08
CA GLN A 513 -30.92 -13.31 -12.79
C GLN A 513 -30.62 -14.79 -13.04
N ILE A 514 -29.47 -15.26 -12.56
CA ILE A 514 -28.97 -16.63 -12.79
C ILE A 514 -28.86 -17.44 -11.51
N SER A 515 -29.57 -17.06 -10.46
CA SER A 515 -29.64 -17.84 -9.23
C SER A 515 -30.91 -17.56 -8.44
N GLY A 516 -31.26 -18.44 -7.50
CA GLY A 516 -32.16 -18.10 -6.39
C GLY A 516 -31.44 -17.26 -5.33
N ASP A 517 -32.11 -17.03 -4.20
CA ASP A 517 -31.45 -16.48 -3.01
C ASP A 517 -30.44 -17.51 -2.47
N LEU A 518 -29.15 -17.16 -2.49
CA LEU A 518 -28.07 -18.08 -2.15
C LEU A 518 -27.69 -18.06 -0.67
N THR A 519 -28.42 -17.30 0.16
CA THR A 519 -28.07 -17.08 1.57
C THR A 519 -28.93 -17.91 2.52
N ARG A 520 -28.52 -18.05 3.79
CA ARG A 520 -29.26 -18.83 4.78
C ARG A 520 -30.61 -18.16 5.06
N ALA A 521 -31.69 -18.93 4.94
CA ALA A 521 -33.03 -18.41 5.23
C ALA A 521 -33.20 -17.99 6.70
N GLN A 522 -32.58 -18.73 7.63
CA GLN A 522 -32.59 -18.49 9.08
C GLN A 522 -31.20 -18.85 9.65
N PRO A 523 -30.22 -17.94 9.59
CA PRO A 523 -28.89 -18.18 10.15
C PRO A 523 -28.94 -18.21 11.68
N GLU A 524 -28.14 -19.07 12.29
CA GLU A 524 -28.01 -19.14 13.75
C GLU A 524 -27.40 -17.84 14.31
N VAL A 525 -27.78 -17.49 15.54
CA VAL A 525 -27.18 -16.36 16.26
C VAL A 525 -25.90 -16.85 16.95
N PRO A 526 -24.71 -16.33 16.57
CA PRO A 526 -23.43 -16.77 17.13
C PRO A 526 -23.35 -16.60 18.65
N THR A 527 -22.53 -17.42 19.30
CA THR A 527 -22.29 -17.35 20.75
C THR A 527 -21.60 -16.04 21.17
N SER A 528 -20.88 -15.39 20.25
CA SER A 528 -20.20 -14.10 20.51
C SER A 528 -21.17 -12.95 20.81
N VAL A 529 -22.44 -13.05 20.41
CA VAL A 529 -23.49 -12.08 20.77
C VAL A 529 -23.73 -12.04 22.28
N GLY A 530 -23.45 -13.15 22.99
CA GLY A 530 -23.45 -13.20 24.45
C GLY A 530 -24.75 -12.71 25.09
N ASP A 531 -24.61 -11.79 26.05
CA ASP A 531 -25.70 -11.26 26.88
C ASP A 531 -26.75 -10.47 26.08
N TYR A 532 -26.42 -10.02 24.85
CA TYR A 532 -27.33 -9.29 23.98
C TYR A 532 -28.28 -10.17 23.18
N LYS A 533 -28.15 -11.50 23.29
CA LYS A 533 -29.00 -12.43 22.57
C LYS A 533 -30.45 -12.30 23.05
N THR A 534 -31.37 -12.06 22.10
CA THR A 534 -32.81 -12.00 22.38
C THR A 534 -33.57 -13.08 21.62
N ALA A 535 -34.72 -13.50 22.14
CA ALA A 535 -35.60 -14.47 21.46
C ALA A 535 -36.10 -13.97 20.08
N ALA A 536 -36.17 -12.63 19.88
CA ALA A 536 -36.54 -12.05 18.59
C ALA A 536 -35.50 -12.31 17.50
N MET A 537 -34.21 -12.45 17.86
CA MET A 537 -33.13 -12.71 16.90
C MET A 537 -33.22 -14.11 16.29
N GLU A 538 -33.84 -15.07 16.96
CA GLU A 538 -34.03 -16.44 16.44
C GLU A 538 -34.98 -16.50 15.24
N ASN A 539 -35.79 -15.45 15.04
CA ASN A 539 -36.73 -15.32 13.93
C ASN A 539 -36.43 -14.07 13.10
N MET A 540 -35.18 -13.60 13.11
CA MET A 540 -34.82 -12.36 12.41
C MET A 540 -34.99 -12.51 10.90
N PRO A 541 -35.33 -11.41 10.19
CA PRO A 541 -35.37 -11.42 8.74
C PRO A 541 -34.00 -11.80 8.15
N GLN A 542 -34.04 -12.45 7.00
CA GLN A 542 -32.86 -12.72 6.18
C GLN A 542 -32.19 -11.40 5.77
N ARG A 543 -30.87 -11.32 5.93
CA ARG A 543 -30.09 -10.08 5.79
C ARG A 543 -28.87 -10.21 4.87
N ALA A 544 -28.30 -11.41 4.84
CA ALA A 544 -27.09 -11.73 4.10
C ALA A 544 -27.22 -11.52 2.59
N ILE A 545 -26.05 -11.44 1.94
CA ILE A 545 -25.87 -11.36 0.49
C ILE A 545 -24.78 -12.34 0.03
N VAL A 546 -24.70 -12.55 -1.29
CA VAL A 546 -23.49 -13.04 -1.95
C VAL A 546 -22.42 -11.96 -1.83
N TYR A 547 -21.35 -12.29 -1.12
CA TYR A 547 -20.27 -11.38 -0.77
C TYR A 547 -18.99 -11.64 -1.60
N ALA A 548 -18.84 -12.86 -2.13
CA ALA A 548 -17.76 -13.27 -3.01
C ALA A 548 -18.30 -14.04 -4.23
N ILE A 549 -17.74 -13.78 -5.41
CA ILE A 549 -18.01 -14.55 -6.63
C ILE A 549 -16.65 -14.96 -7.22
N GLY A 550 -16.46 -16.26 -7.43
CA GLY A 550 -15.27 -16.85 -8.04
C GLY A 550 -15.62 -17.56 -9.34
N PRO A 551 -15.67 -16.86 -10.48
CA PRO A 551 -15.93 -17.48 -11.78
C PRO A 551 -14.69 -18.24 -12.29
N SER A 552 -14.88 -19.40 -12.92
CA SER A 552 -13.76 -20.21 -13.40
C SER A 552 -13.06 -19.58 -14.62
N PRO A 553 -11.73 -19.45 -14.63
CA PRO A 553 -10.99 -19.03 -15.83
C PRO A 553 -10.98 -20.10 -16.93
N LEU A 554 -11.37 -21.35 -16.63
CA LEU A 554 -11.32 -22.49 -17.55
C LEU A 554 -12.66 -22.77 -18.25
N ASP A 555 -13.78 -22.45 -17.59
CA ASP A 555 -15.12 -22.72 -18.11
C ASP A 555 -16.11 -21.66 -17.62
N LYS A 556 -16.76 -20.99 -18.57
CA LYS A 556 -17.73 -19.92 -18.28
C LYS A 556 -19.03 -20.39 -17.63
N ASP A 557 -19.30 -21.69 -17.67
CA ASP A 557 -20.49 -22.26 -17.04
C ASP A 557 -20.25 -22.59 -15.56
N ILE A 558 -19.01 -22.48 -15.07
CA ILE A 558 -18.63 -22.74 -13.68
C ILE A 558 -18.47 -21.44 -12.92
N ILE A 559 -19.35 -21.20 -11.95
CA ILE A 559 -19.33 -20.02 -11.09
C ILE A 559 -19.50 -20.45 -9.63
N TRP A 560 -18.59 -19.98 -8.77
CA TRP A 560 -18.67 -20.16 -7.33
C TRP A 560 -19.24 -18.89 -6.67
N ALA A 561 -20.03 -19.08 -5.61
CA ALA A 561 -20.63 -18.01 -4.84
C ALA A 561 -20.40 -18.25 -3.34
N GLY A 562 -19.98 -17.21 -2.63
CA GLY A 562 -19.78 -17.20 -1.19
C GLY A 562 -20.61 -16.11 -0.53
N THR A 563 -21.24 -16.39 0.60
CA THR A 563 -22.12 -15.44 1.31
C THR A 563 -21.50 -14.92 2.61
N ASP A 564 -21.94 -13.75 3.07
CA ASP A 564 -21.48 -13.18 4.34
C ASP A 564 -22.03 -13.90 5.59
N ASP A 565 -23.01 -14.80 5.40
CA ASP A 565 -23.48 -15.74 6.42
C ASP A 565 -22.90 -17.17 6.30
N GLY A 566 -21.89 -17.37 5.45
CA GLY A 566 -21.05 -18.57 5.45
C GLY A 566 -21.60 -19.76 4.66
N LEU A 567 -22.23 -19.53 3.51
CA LEU A 567 -22.53 -20.57 2.52
C LEU A 567 -21.59 -20.46 1.32
N ILE A 568 -21.23 -21.62 0.77
CA ILE A 568 -20.46 -21.78 -0.47
C ILE A 568 -21.31 -22.61 -1.43
N GLN A 569 -21.57 -22.06 -2.62
CA GLN A 569 -22.34 -22.73 -3.65
C GLN A 569 -21.62 -22.70 -4.99
N VAL A 570 -21.87 -23.70 -5.83
CA VAL A 570 -21.32 -23.80 -7.19
C VAL A 570 -22.41 -24.13 -8.21
N THR A 571 -22.35 -23.44 -9.35
CA THR A 571 -23.04 -23.83 -10.59
C THR A 571 -22.02 -24.35 -11.59
N ARG A 572 -22.44 -25.28 -12.44
CA ARG A 572 -21.64 -25.87 -13.52
C ARG A 572 -22.37 -25.86 -14.87
N ASP A 573 -23.46 -25.11 -14.94
CA ASP A 573 -24.35 -25.03 -16.10
C ASP A 573 -24.77 -23.58 -16.39
N GLY A 574 -23.93 -22.61 -16.01
CA GLY A 574 -24.15 -21.19 -16.29
C GLY A 574 -25.23 -20.53 -15.43
N GLY A 575 -25.51 -21.11 -14.25
CA GLY A 575 -26.46 -20.61 -13.26
C GLY A 575 -27.88 -21.21 -13.37
N ASN A 576 -28.09 -22.25 -14.17
CA ASN A 576 -29.39 -22.91 -14.22
C ASN A 576 -29.66 -23.71 -12.93
N THR A 577 -28.62 -24.36 -12.38
CA THR A 577 -28.67 -25.06 -11.10
C THR A 577 -27.49 -24.67 -10.20
N TRP A 578 -27.76 -24.56 -8.90
CA TRP A 578 -26.79 -24.24 -7.85
C TRP A 578 -26.79 -25.34 -6.80
N THR A 579 -25.60 -25.79 -6.41
CA THR A 579 -25.40 -26.81 -5.36
C THR A 579 -24.69 -26.18 -4.17
N ASP A 580 -25.29 -26.31 -2.99
CA ASP A 580 -24.63 -25.98 -1.72
C ASP A 580 -23.57 -27.05 -1.40
N VAL A 581 -22.33 -26.60 -1.27
CA VAL A 581 -21.15 -27.43 -1.06
C VAL A 581 -20.40 -26.99 0.19
N THR A 582 -21.07 -26.27 1.10
CA THR A 582 -20.46 -25.73 2.32
C THR A 582 -19.94 -26.85 3.23
N PRO A 583 -18.66 -26.84 3.67
CA PRO A 583 -18.17 -27.79 4.65
C PRO A 583 -18.80 -27.55 6.02
N THR A 584 -18.99 -28.62 6.81
CA THR A 584 -19.70 -28.54 8.10
C THR A 584 -18.97 -27.75 9.19
N SER A 585 -17.67 -27.47 9.00
CA SER A 585 -16.90 -26.60 9.88
C SER A 585 -17.24 -25.12 9.70
N ILE A 586 -17.79 -24.73 8.55
CA ILE A 586 -18.25 -23.36 8.28
C ILE A 586 -19.68 -23.22 8.79
N THR A 587 -19.86 -22.28 9.72
CA THR A 587 -21.10 -22.01 10.44
C THR A 587 -21.69 -20.65 10.04
N ALA A 588 -22.86 -20.31 10.58
CA ALA A 588 -23.49 -19.03 10.28
C ALA A 588 -22.55 -17.85 10.64
N TRP A 589 -22.43 -16.90 9.72
CA TRP A 589 -21.61 -15.69 9.84
C TRP A 589 -20.09 -15.90 9.79
N ASP A 590 -19.64 -17.08 9.38
CA ASP A 590 -18.29 -17.27 8.83
C ASP A 590 -18.23 -16.63 7.44
N LYS A 591 -17.98 -15.32 7.39
CA LYS A 591 -18.03 -14.53 6.16
C LYS A 591 -17.07 -15.10 5.12
N ILE A 592 -17.61 -15.58 4.00
CA ILE A 592 -16.80 -15.95 2.83
C ILE A 592 -16.30 -14.65 2.20
N SER A 593 -15.03 -14.31 2.42
CA SER A 593 -14.49 -13.01 2.05
C SER A 593 -14.06 -12.96 0.58
N GLN A 594 -13.48 -14.05 0.07
CA GLN A 594 -13.02 -14.20 -1.31
C GLN A 594 -13.05 -15.67 -1.73
N ILE A 595 -13.29 -15.91 -3.02
CA ILE A 595 -13.17 -17.22 -3.67
C ILE A 595 -12.31 -17.04 -4.90
N ASP A 596 -11.34 -17.92 -5.09
CA ASP A 596 -10.59 -18.04 -6.33
C ASP A 596 -10.79 -19.42 -6.95
N ALA A 597 -11.26 -19.46 -8.19
CA ALA A 597 -11.51 -20.70 -8.91
C ALA A 597 -10.22 -21.17 -9.58
N GLY A 598 -9.98 -22.48 -9.60
CA GLY A 598 -8.74 -23.05 -10.09
C GLY A 598 -8.39 -22.64 -11.52
N HIS A 599 -7.14 -22.24 -11.72
CA HIS A 599 -6.56 -21.86 -13.01
C HIS A 599 -6.07 -23.06 -13.82
N PHE A 600 -5.95 -24.24 -13.21
CA PHE A 600 -5.41 -25.46 -13.85
C PHE A 600 -6.38 -26.64 -13.84
N ASP A 601 -7.36 -26.64 -12.93
CA ASP A 601 -8.37 -27.69 -12.81
C ASP A 601 -9.73 -27.07 -12.48
N ALA A 602 -10.74 -27.45 -13.26
CA ALA A 602 -12.08 -26.86 -13.17
C ALA A 602 -12.85 -27.26 -11.89
N GLY A 603 -12.42 -28.34 -11.22
CA GLY A 603 -12.98 -28.79 -9.93
C GLY A 603 -12.35 -28.10 -8.72
N THR A 604 -11.33 -27.27 -8.94
CA THR A 604 -10.55 -26.64 -7.88
C THR A 604 -11.12 -25.27 -7.48
N ALA A 605 -11.12 -25.00 -6.17
CA ALA A 605 -11.38 -23.66 -5.64
C ALA A 605 -10.65 -23.47 -4.30
N TYR A 606 -10.21 -22.23 -4.06
CA TYR A 606 -9.62 -21.78 -2.80
C TYR A 606 -10.52 -20.70 -2.21
N VAL A 607 -10.82 -20.81 -0.92
CA VAL A 607 -11.81 -19.97 -0.24
C VAL A 607 -11.18 -19.36 1.01
N ALA A 608 -11.17 -18.02 1.07
CA ALA A 608 -10.83 -17.28 2.28
C ALA A 608 -12.09 -17.06 3.12
N VAL A 609 -11.98 -17.34 4.42
CA VAL A 609 -13.05 -17.16 5.40
C VAL A 609 -12.59 -16.22 6.49
N ASN A 610 -13.36 -15.17 6.76
CA ASN A 610 -13.06 -14.18 7.78
C ASN A 610 -14.13 -14.25 8.89
N ALA A 611 -13.79 -14.90 10.00
CA ALA A 611 -14.67 -15.11 11.14
C ALA A 611 -14.52 -14.05 12.25
N MET A 612 -13.75 -12.98 12.01
CA MET A 612 -13.46 -11.93 13.00
C MET A 612 -14.70 -11.32 13.62
N ARG A 613 -15.80 -11.19 12.87
CA ARG A 613 -17.08 -10.66 13.38
C ARG A 613 -17.78 -11.57 14.41
N LYS A 614 -17.30 -12.79 14.58
CA LYS A 614 -17.69 -13.72 15.66
C LYS A 614 -16.69 -13.74 16.81
N ASP A 615 -15.78 -12.77 16.87
CA ASP A 615 -14.65 -12.76 17.81
C ASP A 615 -13.69 -13.94 17.62
N ASP A 616 -13.57 -14.42 16.38
CA ASP A 616 -12.61 -15.45 15.98
C ASP A 616 -11.46 -14.84 15.17
N MET A 617 -10.28 -14.81 15.78
CA MET A 617 -9.08 -14.21 15.19
C MET A 617 -8.21 -15.20 14.42
N GLN A 618 -8.62 -16.48 14.33
CA GLN A 618 -7.84 -17.50 13.63
C GLN A 618 -7.87 -17.29 12.10
N PRO A 619 -6.81 -17.67 11.38
CA PRO A 619 -6.83 -17.74 9.93
C PRO A 619 -7.67 -18.94 9.47
N HIS A 620 -8.45 -18.76 8.40
CA HIS A 620 -9.22 -19.82 7.76
C HIS A 620 -9.11 -19.74 6.23
N ILE A 621 -8.55 -20.79 5.64
CA ILE A 621 -8.51 -20.99 4.19
C ILE A 621 -8.92 -22.43 3.91
N TYR A 622 -9.87 -22.60 3.00
CA TYR A 622 -10.34 -23.92 2.58
C TYR A 622 -9.99 -24.15 1.11
N LYS A 623 -9.58 -25.37 0.78
CA LYS A 623 -9.38 -25.80 -0.61
C LYS A 623 -10.22 -27.02 -0.95
N THR A 624 -10.55 -27.15 -2.23
CA THR A 624 -11.20 -28.33 -2.82
C THR A 624 -10.64 -28.56 -4.22
N HIS A 625 -10.69 -29.80 -4.70
CA HIS A 625 -10.34 -30.20 -6.08
C HIS A 625 -11.45 -31.04 -6.75
N ASN A 626 -12.64 -31.05 -6.15
CA ASN A 626 -13.76 -31.90 -6.61
C ASN A 626 -15.10 -31.18 -6.50
N TYR A 627 -15.14 -29.91 -6.89
CA TYR A 627 -16.36 -29.09 -6.89
C TYR A 627 -16.98 -28.95 -5.49
N GLY A 628 -16.17 -28.98 -4.43
CA GLY A 628 -16.63 -28.78 -3.04
C GLY A 628 -17.23 -30.02 -2.39
N GLU A 629 -17.13 -31.20 -3.00
CA GLU A 629 -17.55 -32.45 -2.34
C GLU A 629 -16.67 -32.78 -1.13
N ILE A 630 -15.37 -32.43 -1.19
CA ILE A 630 -14.41 -32.56 -0.09
C ILE A 630 -13.66 -31.24 0.07
N TRP A 631 -13.50 -30.82 1.32
CA TRP A 631 -12.75 -29.64 1.71
C TRP A 631 -11.61 -29.98 2.66
N GLU A 632 -10.51 -29.27 2.50
CA GLU A 632 -9.36 -29.29 3.42
C GLU A 632 -9.07 -27.86 3.89
N GLU A 633 -8.88 -27.68 5.19
CA GLU A 633 -8.43 -26.41 5.75
C GLU A 633 -6.89 -26.34 5.70
N VAL A 634 -6.38 -25.26 5.12
CA VAL A 634 -4.97 -25.12 4.72
C VAL A 634 -4.37 -23.83 5.28
N VAL A 635 -4.00 -23.83 6.56
CA VAL A 635 -3.53 -22.63 7.29
C VAL A 635 -2.22 -22.83 8.07
N THR A 636 -1.58 -24.00 7.91
CA THR A 636 -0.32 -24.32 8.60
C THR A 636 0.76 -23.30 8.28
N GLY A 637 1.41 -22.74 9.29
CA GLY A 637 2.48 -21.73 9.14
C GLY A 637 2.01 -20.28 9.22
N MET A 638 0.69 -20.03 9.21
CA MET A 638 0.13 -18.69 9.41
C MET A 638 0.11 -18.27 10.88
N ASN A 639 0.09 -16.96 11.12
CA ASN A 639 -0.12 -16.39 12.45
C ASN A 639 -1.55 -16.72 12.95
N PRO A 640 -1.73 -17.31 14.14
CA PRO A 640 -3.03 -17.68 14.69
C PRO A 640 -3.91 -16.48 15.10
N SER A 641 -3.40 -15.26 15.03
CA SER A 641 -4.14 -14.02 15.28
C SER A 641 -4.13 -13.13 14.03
N GLY A 642 -4.36 -13.73 12.86
CA GLY A 642 -4.35 -13.07 11.56
C GLY A 642 -5.48 -13.57 10.66
N PRO A 643 -6.73 -13.10 10.84
CA PRO A 643 -7.85 -13.43 9.98
C PRO A 643 -7.51 -13.21 8.50
N VAL A 644 -7.97 -14.10 7.64
CA VAL A 644 -7.68 -14.07 6.20
C VAL A 644 -8.76 -13.27 5.48
N ASN A 645 -8.35 -12.38 4.57
CA ASN A 645 -9.26 -11.63 3.73
C ASN A 645 -9.31 -12.19 2.30
N VAL A 646 -8.19 -12.69 1.78
CA VAL A 646 -8.06 -13.08 0.38
C VAL A 646 -7.08 -14.24 0.22
N VAL A 647 -7.38 -15.13 -0.72
CA VAL A 647 -6.49 -16.17 -1.25
C VAL A 647 -6.57 -16.13 -2.78
N ARG A 648 -5.43 -16.29 -3.46
CA ARG A 648 -5.30 -16.33 -4.93
C ARG A 648 -4.36 -17.45 -5.36
N GLU A 649 -4.71 -18.16 -6.41
CA GLU A 649 -3.80 -19.07 -7.11
C GLU A 649 -3.00 -18.29 -8.17
N ASP A 650 -1.70 -18.59 -8.29
CA ASP A 650 -0.91 -18.05 -9.38
C ASP A 650 -1.38 -18.63 -10.73
N PRO A 651 -1.73 -17.80 -11.73
CA PRO A 651 -2.30 -18.29 -12.98
C PRO A 651 -1.28 -19.01 -13.90
N LYS A 652 0.01 -19.04 -13.53
CA LYS A 652 1.10 -19.63 -14.34
C LYS A 652 1.83 -20.78 -13.64
N GLN A 653 1.72 -20.90 -12.32
CA GLN A 653 2.35 -21.97 -11.54
C GLN A 653 1.32 -22.66 -10.63
N GLN A 654 0.92 -23.88 -11.01
CA GLN A 654 0.02 -24.70 -10.21
C GLN A 654 0.60 -24.94 -8.81
N GLY A 655 -0.25 -24.82 -7.79
CA GLY A 655 0.09 -25.02 -6.38
C GLY A 655 0.81 -23.83 -5.71
N LEU A 656 1.16 -22.78 -6.46
CA LEU A 656 1.61 -21.51 -5.87
C LEU A 656 0.40 -20.65 -5.51
N LEU A 657 0.23 -20.36 -4.22
CA LEU A 657 -0.85 -19.56 -3.69
C LEU A 657 -0.32 -18.32 -2.97
N TYR A 658 -1.10 -17.25 -3.01
CA TYR A 658 -0.88 -16.03 -2.22
C TYR A 658 -2.08 -15.79 -1.30
N ALA A 659 -1.84 -15.30 -0.09
CA ALA A 659 -2.90 -14.95 0.85
C ALA A 659 -2.65 -13.61 1.52
N GLY A 660 -3.70 -12.84 1.76
CA GLY A 660 -3.68 -11.58 2.49
C GLY A 660 -4.46 -11.70 3.80
N THR A 661 -3.85 -11.29 4.91
CA THR A 661 -4.47 -11.30 6.25
C THR A 661 -4.64 -9.88 6.79
N GLU A 662 -5.21 -9.75 7.99
CA GLU A 662 -5.24 -8.48 8.74
C GLU A 662 -3.83 -7.93 9.10
N ARG A 663 -2.74 -8.64 8.76
CA ARG A 663 -1.37 -8.25 9.15
C ARG A 663 -0.37 -8.19 8.01
N GLN A 664 -0.42 -9.12 7.05
CA GLN A 664 0.61 -9.26 6.02
C GLN A 664 0.17 -10.15 4.86
N VAL A 665 1.04 -10.23 3.85
CA VAL A 665 0.95 -11.18 2.73
C VAL A 665 1.69 -12.47 3.08
N TYR A 666 1.14 -13.61 2.65
CA TYR A 666 1.77 -14.93 2.69
C TYR A 666 1.82 -15.53 1.28
N PHE A 667 2.71 -16.49 1.09
CA PHE A 667 2.66 -17.41 -0.04
C PHE A 667 2.82 -18.86 0.42
N SER A 668 2.38 -19.77 -0.43
CA SER A 668 2.51 -21.22 -0.29
C SER A 668 2.95 -21.79 -1.63
N ALA A 669 4.00 -22.62 -1.67
CA ALA A 669 4.46 -23.28 -2.89
C ALA A 669 3.99 -24.74 -3.02
N ASP A 670 3.16 -25.22 -2.08
CA ASP A 670 2.75 -26.61 -1.93
C ASP A 670 1.22 -26.73 -1.81
N ASP A 671 0.49 -25.90 -2.57
CA ASP A 671 -0.97 -25.98 -2.69
C ASP A 671 -1.69 -25.78 -1.33
N GLY A 672 -1.14 -24.90 -0.49
CA GLY A 672 -1.67 -24.48 0.80
C GLY A 672 -1.23 -25.36 1.98
N ALA A 673 -0.47 -26.44 1.74
CA ALA A 673 -0.06 -27.33 2.83
C ALA A 673 0.84 -26.62 3.86
N SER A 674 1.65 -25.64 3.44
CA SER A 674 2.40 -24.76 4.31
C SER A 674 2.52 -23.32 3.79
N TRP A 675 2.33 -22.36 4.69
CA TRP A 675 2.39 -20.93 4.39
C TRP A 675 3.60 -20.25 5.02
N GLN A 676 4.12 -19.26 4.31
CA GLN A 676 5.27 -18.46 4.70
C GLN A 676 5.02 -16.97 4.46
N SER A 677 5.54 -16.12 5.34
CA SER A 677 5.40 -14.67 5.19
C SER A 677 6.11 -14.19 3.93
N LEU A 678 5.39 -13.37 3.16
CA LEU A 678 5.90 -12.59 2.04
C LEU A 678 5.87 -11.09 2.40
N ARG A 679 6.01 -10.71 3.68
CA ARG A 679 5.93 -9.30 4.09
C ARG A 679 7.11 -8.47 3.55
N MET A 680 8.33 -8.99 3.67
CA MET A 680 9.56 -8.32 3.18
C MET A 680 9.66 -6.85 3.66
N ASN A 681 9.84 -5.89 2.74
CA ASN A 681 9.91 -4.46 3.04
C ASN A 681 8.53 -3.79 3.26
N MET A 682 7.41 -4.51 3.13
CA MET A 682 6.10 -3.93 3.41
C MET A 682 5.86 -3.74 4.92
N PRO A 683 5.22 -2.62 5.30
CA PRO A 683 4.71 -2.45 6.66
C PRO A 683 3.62 -3.48 6.98
N ALA A 684 3.44 -3.81 8.27
CA ALA A 684 2.28 -4.58 8.70
C ALA A 684 1.00 -3.76 8.44
N SER A 685 0.04 -4.36 7.75
CA SER A 685 -1.23 -3.74 7.39
C SER A 685 -2.27 -4.82 7.12
N SER A 686 -3.54 -4.48 7.27
CA SER A 686 -4.62 -5.30 6.74
C SER A 686 -4.55 -5.32 5.21
N ILE A 687 -4.41 -6.53 4.65
CA ILE A 687 -4.38 -6.80 3.22
C ILE A 687 -5.79 -7.26 2.85
N ARG A 688 -6.54 -6.43 2.13
CA ARG A 688 -7.96 -6.69 1.84
C ARG A 688 -8.16 -7.46 0.55
N ASP A 689 -7.28 -7.29 -0.44
CA ASP A 689 -7.38 -7.96 -1.72
C ASP A 689 -6.02 -8.06 -2.44
N LEU A 690 -5.90 -9.03 -3.34
CA LEU A 690 -4.70 -9.35 -4.11
C LEU A 690 -5.07 -9.64 -5.56
N VAL A 691 -4.24 -9.19 -6.50
CA VAL A 691 -4.37 -9.50 -7.94
C VAL A 691 -3.03 -9.94 -8.48
N VAL A 692 -2.99 -11.08 -9.17
CA VAL A 692 -1.82 -11.49 -9.95
C VAL A 692 -2.00 -11.02 -11.39
N HIS A 693 -1.33 -9.93 -11.77
CA HIS A 693 -1.37 -9.38 -13.12
C HIS A 693 -0.10 -9.75 -13.88
N GLU A 694 -0.21 -10.70 -14.81
CA GLU A 694 0.93 -11.28 -15.53
C GLU A 694 2.02 -11.85 -14.59
N ASN A 695 3.02 -11.05 -14.26
CA ASN A 695 4.12 -11.39 -13.35
C ASN A 695 4.13 -10.50 -12.11
N ASP A 696 3.23 -9.53 -11.98
CA ASP A 696 3.18 -8.65 -10.83
C ASP A 696 2.13 -9.16 -9.83
N LEU A 697 2.44 -9.06 -8.54
CA LEU A 697 1.44 -9.20 -7.48
C LEU A 697 1.07 -7.79 -7.00
N VAL A 698 -0.20 -7.42 -7.17
CA VAL A 698 -0.76 -6.12 -6.76
C VAL A 698 -1.51 -6.28 -5.44
N ILE A 699 -1.30 -5.35 -4.51
CA ILE A 699 -1.73 -5.46 -3.12
C ILE A 699 -2.60 -4.27 -2.74
N GLY A 700 -3.86 -4.56 -2.41
CA GLY A 700 -4.78 -3.62 -1.80
C GLY A 700 -4.63 -3.62 -0.29
N THR A 701 -3.97 -2.60 0.26
CA THR A 701 -3.88 -2.42 1.71
C THR A 701 -5.02 -1.55 2.22
N HIS A 702 -5.43 -1.77 3.46
CA HIS A 702 -6.39 -0.92 4.15
C HIS A 702 -5.69 0.08 5.06
N GLY A 703 -4.75 0.90 4.56
CA GLY A 703 -4.09 1.92 5.38
C GLY A 703 -2.67 2.31 4.96
N ARG A 704 -2.10 1.67 3.94
CA ARG A 704 -0.76 1.98 3.38
C ARG A 704 -0.78 2.14 1.85
N SER A 705 -1.93 2.48 1.27
CA SER A 705 -2.10 2.64 -0.18
C SER A 705 -1.84 1.36 -0.99
N ILE A 706 -1.64 1.45 -2.31
CA ILE A 706 -1.43 0.28 -3.18
C ILE A 706 0.07 0.00 -3.31
N TRP A 707 0.41 -1.28 -3.26
CA TRP A 707 1.77 -1.78 -3.47
C TRP A 707 1.79 -2.78 -4.63
N ILE A 708 2.96 -2.92 -5.26
CA ILE A 708 3.22 -3.93 -6.29
C ILE A 708 4.53 -4.63 -5.94
N LEU A 709 4.51 -5.97 -5.92
CA LEU A 709 5.72 -6.78 -6.03
C LEU A 709 5.92 -7.08 -7.50
N ASP A 710 6.88 -6.39 -8.11
CA ASP A 710 7.17 -6.56 -9.53
C ASP A 710 7.85 -7.92 -9.76
N ASP A 711 7.39 -8.66 -10.77
CA ASP A 711 7.94 -9.93 -11.21
C ASP A 711 8.13 -11.02 -10.12
N VAL A 712 7.06 -11.76 -9.82
CA VAL A 712 7.02 -12.94 -8.95
C VAL A 712 7.56 -14.22 -9.59
N SER A 713 8.12 -14.16 -10.80
CA SER A 713 8.61 -15.35 -11.50
C SER A 713 9.63 -16.19 -10.70
N PRO A 714 10.55 -15.61 -9.90
CA PRO A 714 11.41 -16.40 -9.03
C PRO A 714 10.63 -17.31 -8.06
N LEU A 715 9.52 -16.82 -7.48
CA LEU A 715 8.66 -17.60 -6.58
C LEU A 715 8.04 -18.82 -7.28
N ARG A 716 7.71 -18.69 -8.57
CA ARG A 716 7.18 -19.80 -9.38
C ARG A 716 8.20 -20.91 -9.58
N GLU A 717 9.47 -20.56 -9.71
CA GLU A 717 10.54 -21.54 -9.88
C GLU A 717 10.96 -22.22 -8.56
N LEU A 718 10.61 -21.65 -7.39
CA LEU A 718 10.96 -22.20 -6.07
C LEU A 718 10.43 -23.62 -5.83
N ALA A 719 9.27 -23.98 -6.39
CA ALA A 719 8.72 -25.33 -6.28
C ALA A 719 9.65 -26.41 -6.88
N SER A 720 10.51 -26.01 -7.82
CA SER A 720 11.51 -26.87 -8.47
C SER A 720 12.95 -26.56 -8.05
N PHE A 721 13.12 -25.55 -7.19
CA PHE A 721 14.42 -25.11 -6.71
C PHE A 721 14.99 -26.13 -5.73
N SER A 722 16.28 -26.42 -5.88
CA SER A 722 17.04 -27.27 -4.97
C SER A 722 18.31 -26.52 -4.59
N ASP A 723 18.76 -26.67 -3.35
CA ASP A 723 19.96 -26.00 -2.85
C ASP A 723 21.16 -26.28 -3.77
N GLN A 724 21.59 -25.25 -4.48
CA GLN A 724 22.64 -25.27 -5.49
C GLN A 724 23.64 -24.16 -5.18
N ASN A 725 24.94 -24.43 -5.39
CA ASN A 725 25.99 -23.40 -5.22
C ASN A 725 25.73 -22.11 -6.02
N ALA A 726 25.03 -22.19 -7.15
CA ALA A 726 24.56 -21.04 -7.92
C ALA A 726 23.40 -21.42 -8.83
N TYR A 727 22.44 -20.51 -9.03
CA TYR A 727 21.27 -20.67 -9.89
C TYR A 727 20.95 -19.38 -10.64
N LEU A 728 20.46 -19.48 -11.88
CA LEU A 728 19.98 -18.35 -12.68
C LEU A 728 18.51 -18.60 -12.98
N PHE A 729 17.64 -17.75 -12.42
CA PHE A 729 16.21 -17.82 -12.64
C PHE A 729 15.87 -17.44 -14.08
N SER A 730 14.73 -17.90 -14.58
CA SER A 730 14.28 -17.64 -15.93
C SER A 730 13.78 -16.18 -16.01
N PRO A 731 14.45 -15.30 -16.78
CA PRO A 731 14.08 -13.90 -16.83
C PRO A 731 12.76 -13.72 -17.58
N SER A 732 11.94 -12.79 -17.09
CA SER A 732 10.68 -12.42 -17.73
C SER A 732 10.85 -11.69 -19.05
N VAL A 733 9.77 -11.60 -19.82
CA VAL A 733 9.72 -10.74 -21.00
C VAL A 733 9.94 -9.29 -20.57
N ALA A 734 10.94 -8.63 -21.15
CA ALA A 734 11.23 -7.23 -20.88
C ALA A 734 10.68 -6.35 -22.01
N TYR A 735 10.17 -5.16 -21.66
CA TYR A 735 9.73 -4.16 -22.63
C TYR A 735 10.72 -3.02 -22.69
N ARG A 736 11.06 -2.57 -23.89
CA ARG A 736 11.90 -1.41 -24.16
C ARG A 736 11.15 -0.11 -23.85
N VAL A 737 10.92 0.14 -22.57
CA VAL A 737 10.31 1.38 -22.05
C VAL A 737 11.39 2.35 -21.60
N ARG A 738 11.16 3.64 -21.82
CA ARG A 738 12.09 4.69 -21.34
C ARG A 738 11.85 5.01 -19.88
N PHE A 739 12.91 5.46 -19.21
CA PHE A 739 12.88 5.88 -17.82
C PHE A 739 11.97 7.09 -17.61
N ASN A 740 12.27 8.20 -18.30
CA ASN A 740 11.51 9.45 -18.21
C ASN A 740 11.40 10.08 -19.61
N MET A 741 10.18 10.46 -20.00
CA MET A 741 9.84 11.07 -21.28
C MET A 741 9.54 12.57 -21.17
N PHE A 742 9.52 13.12 -19.96
CA PHE A 742 9.28 14.54 -19.75
C PHE A 742 10.56 15.37 -19.89
N SER A 743 10.39 16.65 -20.12
CA SER A 743 11.48 17.63 -20.28
C SER A 743 11.23 18.91 -19.48
N ASP A 744 10.27 18.90 -18.55
CA ASP A 744 10.01 19.97 -17.61
C ASP A 744 10.96 19.91 -16.40
N THR A 745 10.99 21.00 -15.64
CA THR A 745 11.64 21.04 -14.33
C THR A 745 11.07 19.94 -13.42
N PRO A 746 11.91 19.23 -12.65
CA PRO A 746 11.43 18.14 -11.81
C PRO A 746 10.50 18.67 -10.71
N LEU A 747 9.64 17.79 -10.19
CA LEU A 747 8.88 18.11 -8.99
C LEU A 747 9.85 18.40 -7.83
N PRO A 748 9.52 19.35 -6.92
CA PRO A 748 10.25 19.49 -5.67
C PRO A 748 10.35 18.13 -4.95
N PRO A 749 11.52 17.77 -4.38
CA PRO A 749 11.71 16.49 -3.68
C PRO A 749 10.70 16.19 -2.56
N GLU A 750 10.10 17.23 -1.99
CA GLU A 750 9.10 17.11 -0.93
C GLU A 750 7.70 16.78 -1.48
N GLU A 751 7.46 16.89 -2.79
CA GLU A 751 6.18 16.48 -3.38
C GLU A 751 6.04 14.95 -3.32
N PRO A 752 4.90 14.45 -2.81
CA PRO A 752 4.67 13.02 -2.67
C PRO A 752 4.59 12.33 -4.04
N THR A 753 5.41 11.30 -4.25
CA THR A 753 5.39 10.47 -5.46
C THR A 753 5.59 8.99 -5.12
N GLY A 754 4.91 8.14 -5.88
CA GLY A 754 5.09 6.70 -5.87
C GLY A 754 6.16 6.28 -6.87
N GLU A 755 6.62 5.05 -6.75
CA GLU A 755 7.75 4.57 -7.54
C GLU A 755 7.27 3.89 -8.84
N ASN A 756 7.96 4.21 -9.93
CA ASN A 756 7.88 3.41 -11.14
C ASN A 756 8.60 2.07 -10.94
N PRO A 757 8.21 1.02 -11.68
CA PRO A 757 9.05 -0.18 -11.75
C PRO A 757 10.40 0.19 -12.41
N PRO A 758 11.51 -0.46 -12.04
CA PRO A 758 12.80 -0.27 -12.69
C PRO A 758 12.73 -0.28 -14.22
N ASP A 759 13.49 0.60 -14.88
CA ASP A 759 13.62 0.62 -16.33
C ASP A 759 14.56 -0.47 -16.81
N GLY A 760 14.02 -1.63 -17.20
CA GLY A 760 14.82 -2.68 -17.81
C GLY A 760 14.24 -4.09 -17.66
N ALA A 761 15.14 -5.07 -17.79
CA ALA A 761 14.90 -6.47 -17.54
C ALA A 761 15.34 -6.86 -16.12
N PHE A 762 14.46 -7.51 -15.36
CA PHE A 762 14.84 -8.22 -14.14
C PHE A 762 15.63 -9.48 -14.47
N ILE A 763 16.76 -9.64 -13.80
CA ILE A 763 17.63 -10.80 -13.89
C ILE A 763 17.91 -11.26 -12.46
N ASP A 764 17.20 -12.30 -12.05
CA ASP A 764 17.30 -12.89 -10.73
C ASP A 764 18.28 -14.06 -10.73
N TYR A 765 19.13 -14.16 -9.71
CA TYR A 765 20.06 -15.26 -9.51
C TYR A 765 20.25 -15.58 -8.04
N TYR A 766 20.71 -16.80 -7.74
CA TYR A 766 21.03 -17.23 -6.37
C TYR A 766 22.49 -17.65 -6.30
N VAL A 767 23.12 -17.32 -5.17
CA VAL A 767 24.48 -17.72 -4.80
C VAL A 767 24.41 -18.48 -3.48
N GLY A 768 24.81 -19.75 -3.46
CA GLY A 768 24.65 -20.59 -2.26
C GLY A 768 25.69 -20.37 -1.16
N THR A 769 26.85 -19.84 -1.52
CA THR A 769 27.97 -19.52 -0.63
C THR A 769 28.74 -18.34 -1.19
N ASP A 770 29.46 -17.59 -0.35
CA ASP A 770 30.30 -16.47 -0.78
C ASP A 770 31.09 -16.80 -2.06
N ALA A 771 30.81 -16.05 -3.12
CA ALA A 771 31.50 -16.15 -4.40
C ALA A 771 32.60 -15.09 -4.48
N GLN A 772 33.80 -15.49 -4.93
CA GLN A 772 34.88 -14.53 -5.15
C GLN A 772 34.57 -13.59 -6.30
N LYS A 773 33.88 -14.11 -7.33
CA LYS A 773 33.53 -13.33 -8.51
C LYS A 773 32.20 -13.78 -9.10
N VAL A 774 31.33 -12.80 -9.36
CA VAL A 774 30.11 -12.96 -10.13
C VAL A 774 30.18 -12.08 -11.37
N GLU A 775 29.90 -12.65 -12.54
CA GLU A 775 29.84 -11.93 -13.81
C GLU A 775 28.53 -12.21 -14.53
N LEU A 776 28.00 -11.21 -15.22
CA LEU A 776 26.81 -11.33 -16.04
C LEU A 776 27.12 -10.83 -17.45
N ASN A 777 27.05 -11.71 -18.44
CA ASN A 777 27.18 -11.35 -19.85
C ASN A 777 25.79 -11.37 -20.50
N ILE A 778 25.48 -10.31 -21.22
CA ILE A 778 24.34 -10.26 -22.12
C ILE A 778 24.85 -10.46 -23.54
N LEU A 779 24.35 -11.49 -24.20
CA LEU A 779 24.74 -11.86 -25.56
C LEU A 779 23.55 -11.73 -26.51
N ASP A 780 23.79 -11.34 -27.75
CA ASP A 780 22.79 -11.38 -28.80
C ASP A 780 22.55 -12.81 -29.34
N SER A 781 21.71 -12.94 -30.36
CA SER A 781 21.39 -14.23 -30.98
C SER A 781 22.57 -14.89 -31.71
N GLU A 782 23.62 -14.14 -32.06
CA GLU A 782 24.84 -14.63 -32.70
C GLU A 782 25.93 -14.97 -31.67
N GLY A 783 25.70 -14.66 -30.39
CA GLY A 783 26.65 -14.85 -29.31
C GLY A 783 27.63 -13.68 -29.13
N ALA A 784 27.39 -12.55 -29.81
CA ALA A 784 28.19 -11.35 -29.62
C ALA A 784 27.82 -10.67 -28.29
N LEU A 785 28.83 -10.08 -27.63
CA LEU A 785 28.65 -9.41 -26.34
C LEU A 785 27.94 -8.07 -26.54
N VAL A 786 26.80 -7.91 -25.89
CA VAL A 786 26.01 -6.67 -25.85
C VAL A 786 26.43 -5.82 -24.64
N ASN A 787 26.50 -6.44 -23.46
CA ASN A 787 26.91 -5.79 -22.23
C ASN A 787 27.49 -6.79 -21.22
N HIS A 788 28.29 -6.30 -20.28
CA HIS A 788 28.96 -7.08 -19.25
C HIS A 788 28.91 -6.35 -17.92
N PHE A 789 28.60 -7.09 -16.85
CA PHE A 789 28.57 -6.62 -15.47
C PHE A 789 29.38 -7.56 -14.58
N SER A 790 30.00 -7.02 -13.53
CA SER A 790 30.85 -7.76 -12.59
C SER A 790 30.58 -7.35 -11.14
N SER A 791 30.73 -8.28 -10.20
CA SER A 791 30.76 -7.98 -8.76
C SER A 791 31.96 -7.11 -8.35
N ASP A 792 32.95 -6.98 -9.24
CA ASP A 792 34.07 -6.06 -9.08
C ASP A 792 33.73 -4.62 -9.51
N ASP A 793 32.58 -4.39 -10.15
CA ASP A 793 32.14 -3.05 -10.51
C ASP A 793 31.94 -2.22 -9.23
N ARG A 794 32.31 -0.94 -9.31
CA ARG A 794 32.27 -0.01 -8.18
C ARG A 794 31.49 1.23 -8.57
N ALA A 795 30.74 1.76 -7.61
CA ALA A 795 30.09 3.05 -7.76
C ALA A 795 31.12 4.11 -8.16
N GLU A 796 30.75 4.93 -9.13
CA GLU A 796 31.56 6.08 -9.54
C GLU A 796 31.72 7.04 -8.35
N VAL A 797 32.97 7.46 -8.06
CA VAL A 797 33.25 8.44 -7.01
C VAL A 797 33.09 9.84 -7.60
N LEU A 798 31.95 10.46 -7.33
CA LEU A 798 31.64 11.81 -7.82
C LEU A 798 32.19 12.89 -6.88
N ASP A 799 32.89 13.88 -7.43
CA ASP A 799 33.32 15.07 -6.67
C ASP A 799 32.15 16.03 -6.48
N THR A 800 31.49 15.91 -5.32
CA THR A 800 30.32 16.72 -4.97
C THR A 800 30.63 18.22 -4.87
N THR A 801 31.90 18.64 -4.80
CA THR A 801 32.28 20.06 -4.77
C THR A 801 32.24 20.72 -6.14
N GLN A 802 32.26 19.94 -7.22
CA GLN A 802 32.22 20.41 -8.60
C GLN A 802 30.86 20.20 -9.27
N MET A 803 29.93 19.51 -8.61
CA MET A 803 28.61 19.24 -9.16
C MET A 803 27.72 20.49 -9.12
N GLN A 804 27.02 20.74 -10.22
CA GLN A 804 26.05 21.83 -10.33
C GLN A 804 24.70 21.51 -9.68
N HIS A 805 24.47 20.24 -9.33
CA HIS A 805 23.21 19.73 -8.82
C HIS A 805 23.42 18.85 -7.57
N PRO A 806 22.46 18.83 -6.63
CA PRO A 806 22.53 17.96 -5.46
C PRO A 806 22.60 16.47 -5.81
N THR A 807 23.30 15.69 -4.99
CA THR A 807 23.49 14.24 -5.22
C THR A 807 22.23 13.42 -5.01
N TYR A 808 21.21 13.96 -4.33
CA TYR A 808 19.94 13.26 -4.11
C TYR A 808 19.13 13.06 -5.38
N TRP A 809 19.52 13.60 -6.53
CA TRP A 809 18.90 13.30 -7.83
C TRP A 809 19.43 12.00 -8.45
N ILE A 810 20.63 11.58 -8.05
CA ILE A 810 21.39 10.54 -8.72
C ILE A 810 20.85 9.16 -8.32
N ARG A 811 20.66 8.30 -9.31
CA ARG A 811 20.34 6.88 -9.09
C ARG A 811 21.50 6.19 -8.34
N PRO A 812 21.26 5.56 -7.18
CA PRO A 812 22.27 4.76 -6.50
C PRO A 812 22.78 3.61 -7.38
N PHE A 813 24.08 3.31 -7.28
CA PHE A 813 24.67 2.16 -7.94
C PHE A 813 24.19 0.86 -7.27
N LYS A 814 23.58 -0.03 -8.06
CA LYS A 814 23.26 -1.42 -7.67
C LYS A 814 24.08 -2.38 -8.55
N GLY A 815 25.16 -2.92 -8.01
CA GLY A 815 26.05 -3.88 -8.69
C GLY A 815 25.62 -5.33 -8.50
N LEU A 816 26.34 -6.27 -9.13
CA LEU A 816 26.20 -7.69 -8.82
C LEU A 816 26.80 -7.98 -7.44
N SER A 817 26.21 -8.95 -6.73
CA SER A 817 26.65 -9.40 -5.41
C SER A 817 27.14 -10.85 -5.49
N GLY A 818 28.21 -11.14 -4.76
CA GLY A 818 28.70 -12.51 -4.53
C GLY A 818 28.30 -13.08 -3.18
N GLU A 819 27.55 -12.33 -2.37
CA GLU A 819 27.10 -12.77 -1.04
C GLU A 819 26.08 -13.91 -1.16
N PRO A 820 25.94 -14.80 -0.16
CA PRO A 820 24.93 -15.84 -0.17
C PRO A 820 23.50 -15.29 -0.25
N GLY A 821 22.65 -15.96 -1.02
CA GLY A 821 21.23 -15.66 -1.18
C GLY A 821 20.81 -15.30 -2.61
N HIS A 822 19.54 -14.94 -2.77
CA HIS A 822 18.93 -14.45 -4.01
C HIS A 822 19.27 -12.98 -4.24
N HIS A 823 19.54 -12.62 -5.49
CA HIS A 823 19.91 -11.28 -5.92
C HIS A 823 19.13 -10.88 -7.16
N ARG A 824 18.61 -9.65 -7.17
CA ARG A 824 17.92 -9.07 -8.32
C ARG A 824 18.75 -7.99 -9.00
N PHE A 825 19.14 -8.23 -10.25
CA PHE A 825 19.84 -7.26 -11.08
C PHE A 825 18.94 -6.72 -12.21
N VAL A 826 19.07 -5.42 -12.53
CA VAL A 826 18.29 -4.79 -13.61
C VAL A 826 19.21 -4.43 -14.77
N TRP A 827 19.05 -5.11 -15.90
CA TRP A 827 19.67 -4.69 -17.16
C TRP A 827 18.76 -3.68 -17.86
N ASN A 828 19.23 -2.44 -18.00
CA ASN A 828 18.50 -1.33 -18.64
C ASN A 828 18.23 -1.49 -20.15
N LEU A 829 18.45 -2.68 -20.71
CA LEU A 829 18.26 -3.02 -22.13
C LEU A 829 19.14 -2.21 -23.08
N ARG A 830 20.31 -1.77 -22.61
CA ARG A 830 21.28 -1.02 -23.41
C ARG A 830 22.61 -1.75 -23.55
N TYR A 831 23.29 -1.42 -24.64
CA TYR A 831 24.73 -1.63 -24.79
C TYR A 831 25.49 -0.85 -23.72
N LYS A 832 26.79 -1.17 -23.57
CA LYS A 832 27.66 -0.48 -22.63
C LYS A 832 27.65 1.04 -22.85
N GLU A 833 27.78 1.77 -21.77
CA GLU A 833 27.92 3.22 -21.81
C GLU A 833 29.20 3.67 -22.53
N PRO A 834 29.15 4.74 -23.35
CA PRO A 834 30.34 5.27 -24.04
C PRO A 834 31.43 5.71 -23.06
N GLN A 835 32.60 5.08 -23.13
CA GLN A 835 33.72 5.39 -22.23
C GLN A 835 34.32 6.77 -22.49
N GLY A 836 34.83 7.42 -21.44
CA GLY A 836 35.52 8.71 -21.55
C GLY A 836 34.61 9.92 -21.78
N ALA A 837 33.29 9.73 -21.86
CA ALA A 837 32.31 10.81 -21.99
C ALA A 837 32.07 11.53 -20.65
N ASN A 838 31.76 12.83 -20.71
CA ASN A 838 31.38 13.60 -19.53
C ASN A 838 29.97 13.20 -19.07
N ARG A 839 29.81 12.98 -17.76
CA ARG A 839 28.51 12.65 -17.16
C ARG A 839 27.60 13.88 -17.12
N ALA A 840 26.32 13.67 -17.42
CA ALA A 840 25.28 14.68 -17.27
C ALA A 840 23.95 14.05 -16.82
N PHE A 841 23.09 14.86 -16.22
CA PHE A 841 21.77 14.44 -15.77
C PHE A 841 20.69 15.07 -16.65
N ALA A 842 19.59 14.34 -16.86
CA ALA A 842 18.43 14.89 -17.54
C ALA A 842 17.82 16.03 -16.72
N ILE A 843 17.26 17.03 -17.41
CA ILE A 843 16.54 18.13 -16.75
C ILE A 843 15.37 17.60 -15.92
N ALA A 844 14.63 16.61 -16.44
CA ALA A 844 13.53 15.94 -15.75
C ALA A 844 14.07 14.86 -14.81
N ALA A 845 14.71 15.29 -13.73
CA ALA A 845 15.25 14.42 -12.70
C ALA A 845 14.14 13.79 -11.82
N VAL A 846 14.38 12.58 -11.34
CA VAL A 846 13.59 11.92 -10.30
C VAL A 846 14.52 11.73 -9.10
N GLN A 847 14.04 12.07 -7.91
CA GLN A 847 14.81 11.95 -6.69
C GLN A 847 15.29 10.49 -6.51
N TYR A 848 16.57 10.32 -6.19
CA TYR A 848 17.27 9.05 -6.01
C TYR A 848 17.13 8.04 -7.16
N ASN A 849 16.76 8.47 -8.36
CA ASN A 849 16.52 7.54 -9.46
C ASN A 849 16.91 8.07 -10.85
N THR A 850 17.58 9.22 -10.95
CA THR A 850 18.02 9.76 -12.25
C THR A 850 19.31 9.08 -12.73
N PRO A 851 19.30 8.37 -13.87
CA PRO A 851 20.52 7.81 -14.43
C PRO A 851 21.45 8.93 -14.95
N SER A 852 22.75 8.73 -14.82
CA SER A 852 23.76 9.62 -15.41
C SER A 852 24.06 9.22 -16.85
N GLY A 853 23.81 10.12 -17.80
CA GLY A 853 24.17 9.91 -19.21
C GLY A 853 25.64 10.25 -19.50
N PRO A 854 26.13 9.95 -20.73
CA PRO A 854 25.41 9.29 -21.81
C PRO A 854 25.25 7.79 -21.57
N GLU A 855 24.16 7.22 -22.09
CA GLU A 855 23.90 5.78 -22.07
C GLU A 855 24.21 5.16 -23.44
N GLY A 856 24.47 3.85 -23.49
CA GLY A 856 24.60 3.12 -24.75
C GLY A 856 23.28 3.04 -25.54
N PRO A 857 23.32 2.69 -26.84
CA PRO A 857 22.12 2.40 -27.61
C PRO A 857 21.24 1.37 -26.92
N PHE A 858 19.91 1.51 -27.02
CA PHE A 858 19.01 0.42 -26.65
C PHE A 858 19.21 -0.77 -27.61
N VAL A 859 19.04 -1.97 -27.09
CA VAL A 859 18.97 -3.17 -27.90
C VAL A 859 17.69 -3.22 -28.74
N ALA A 860 17.76 -3.83 -29.92
CA ALA A 860 16.55 -4.08 -30.71
C ALA A 860 15.68 -5.16 -30.02
N PRO A 861 14.34 -5.12 -30.18
CA PRO A 861 13.49 -6.24 -29.78
C PRO A 861 13.97 -7.55 -30.41
N GLY A 862 13.95 -8.63 -29.63
CA GLY A 862 14.54 -9.89 -30.03
C GLY A 862 14.77 -10.82 -28.84
N THR A 863 15.47 -11.91 -29.09
CA THR A 863 15.89 -12.87 -28.05
C THR A 863 17.37 -12.67 -27.79
N TYR A 864 17.70 -12.44 -26.51
CA TYR A 864 19.07 -12.33 -26.01
C TYR A 864 19.34 -13.49 -25.07
N LYS A 865 20.62 -13.74 -24.79
CA LYS A 865 21.05 -14.72 -23.82
C LYS A 865 21.67 -14.02 -22.61
N VAL A 866 21.19 -14.39 -21.43
CA VAL A 866 21.78 -14.02 -20.14
C VAL A 866 22.70 -15.15 -19.72
N GLN A 867 23.98 -14.85 -19.54
CA GLN A 867 25.00 -15.80 -19.08
C GLN A 867 25.55 -15.33 -17.74
N LEU A 868 25.18 -16.02 -16.66
CA LEU A 868 25.70 -15.82 -15.32
C LEU A 868 26.94 -16.69 -15.12
N LYS A 869 28.02 -16.12 -14.58
CA LYS A 869 29.20 -16.84 -14.13
C LYS A 869 29.40 -16.62 -12.64
N VAL A 870 29.50 -17.70 -11.87
CA VAL A 870 29.79 -17.66 -10.42
C VAL A 870 31.00 -18.56 -10.18
N ASP A 871 32.13 -17.97 -9.80
CA ASP A 871 33.41 -18.67 -9.57
C ASP A 871 33.77 -19.67 -10.70
N GLY A 872 33.50 -19.29 -11.94
CA GLY A 872 33.78 -20.08 -13.15
C GLY A 872 32.68 -21.07 -13.57
N LYS A 873 31.65 -21.30 -12.76
CA LYS A 873 30.43 -22.04 -13.18
C LYS A 873 29.59 -21.13 -14.08
N ILE A 874 29.23 -21.61 -15.27
CA ILE A 874 28.43 -20.86 -16.25
C ILE A 874 26.99 -21.38 -16.27
N LEU A 875 26.03 -20.48 -16.18
CA LEU A 875 24.60 -20.72 -16.26
C LEU A 875 24.02 -19.80 -17.35
N GLU A 876 23.12 -20.34 -18.18
CA GLU A 876 22.56 -19.59 -19.31
C GLU A 876 21.03 -19.70 -19.35
N LYS A 877 20.37 -18.57 -19.61
CA LYS A 877 18.93 -18.49 -19.90
C LYS A 877 18.70 -17.51 -21.05
N ASN A 878 17.60 -17.69 -21.78
CA ASN A 878 17.18 -16.73 -22.80
C ASN A 878 16.27 -15.68 -22.17
N ILE A 879 16.39 -14.42 -22.63
CA ILE A 879 15.48 -13.34 -22.31
C ILE A 879 14.87 -12.78 -23.60
N LYS A 880 13.57 -12.48 -23.58
CA LYS A 880 12.87 -11.86 -24.71
C LYS A 880 12.65 -10.38 -24.45
N VAL A 881 13.12 -9.54 -25.37
CA VAL A 881 12.89 -8.09 -25.35
C VAL A 881 11.83 -7.74 -26.40
N LYS A 882 10.80 -7.00 -26.00
CA LYS A 882 9.74 -6.48 -26.87
C LYS A 882 9.79 -4.96 -26.95
N LEU A 883 9.28 -4.40 -28.05
CA LEU A 883 9.03 -2.96 -28.17
C LEU A 883 7.94 -2.53 -27.19
N ASP A 884 7.96 -1.28 -26.74
CA ASP A 884 6.83 -0.67 -26.03
C ASP A 884 5.53 -0.89 -26.83
N PRO A 885 4.52 -1.58 -26.29
CA PRO A 885 3.25 -1.87 -26.99
C PRO A 885 2.50 -0.63 -27.48
N ARG A 886 2.83 0.56 -26.96
CA ARG A 886 2.24 1.85 -27.40
C ARG A 886 2.94 2.43 -28.64
N SER A 887 4.08 1.89 -29.04
CA SER A 887 4.85 2.39 -30.18
C SER A 887 4.25 1.92 -31.51
N GLU A 888 4.13 2.84 -32.46
CA GLU A 888 3.64 2.58 -33.83
C GLU A 888 4.78 2.36 -34.84
N MET A 889 6.01 2.16 -34.37
CA MET A 889 7.20 2.05 -35.21
C MET A 889 7.19 0.75 -36.05
N SER A 890 7.42 0.86 -37.37
CA SER A 890 7.54 -0.32 -38.24
C SER A 890 8.86 -1.07 -38.01
N GLU A 891 8.89 -2.35 -38.36
CA GLU A 891 10.10 -3.19 -38.26
C GLU A 891 11.26 -2.59 -39.07
N GLU A 892 11.01 -2.08 -40.29
CA GLU A 892 12.08 -1.46 -41.10
C GLU A 892 12.56 -0.13 -40.51
N ALA A 893 11.69 0.62 -39.85
CA ALA A 893 12.09 1.85 -39.15
C ALA A 893 12.96 1.53 -37.94
N LEU A 894 12.65 0.44 -37.24
CA LEU A 894 13.34 -0.03 -36.04
C LEU A 894 14.72 -0.59 -36.36
N GLU A 895 14.82 -1.38 -37.43
CA GLU A 895 16.09 -1.85 -37.99
C GLU A 895 16.97 -0.65 -38.35
N LEU A 896 16.44 0.31 -39.13
CA LEU A 896 17.17 1.51 -39.51
C LEU A 896 17.65 2.34 -38.31
N GLN A 897 16.81 2.53 -37.28
CA GLN A 897 17.22 3.23 -36.07
C GLN A 897 18.34 2.48 -35.35
N THR A 898 18.22 1.15 -35.25
CA THR A 898 19.19 0.29 -34.56
C THR A 898 20.53 0.35 -35.28
N ASP A 899 20.55 0.14 -36.59
CA ASP A 899 21.76 0.14 -37.41
C ASP A 899 22.53 1.45 -37.30
N LEU A 900 21.84 2.58 -37.48
CA LEU A 900 22.46 3.90 -37.37
C LEU A 900 22.97 4.18 -35.95
N SER A 901 22.27 3.69 -34.93
CA SER A 901 22.71 3.88 -33.54
C SER A 901 23.94 3.04 -33.21
N LEU A 902 24.01 1.81 -33.71
CA LEU A 902 25.16 0.93 -33.53
C LEU A 902 26.35 1.40 -34.37
N GLU A 903 26.15 1.91 -35.58
CA GLU A 903 27.21 2.54 -36.39
C GLU A 903 27.79 3.75 -35.65
N THR A 904 26.93 4.68 -35.20
CA THR A 904 27.33 5.86 -34.44
C THR A 904 28.08 5.49 -33.15
N TYR A 905 27.60 4.46 -32.44
CA TYR A 905 28.24 3.96 -31.22
C TYR A 905 29.62 3.34 -31.49
N LYS A 906 29.75 2.51 -32.53
CA LYS A 906 31.04 1.90 -32.93
C LYS A 906 32.04 2.95 -33.39
N ASP A 907 31.59 3.96 -34.12
CA ASP A 907 32.44 5.08 -34.54
C ASP A 907 32.97 5.87 -33.33
N TYR A 908 32.15 6.06 -32.30
CA TYR A 908 32.60 6.66 -31.04
C TYR A 908 33.68 5.81 -30.38
N GLU A 909 33.50 4.48 -30.32
CA GLU A 909 34.48 3.55 -29.73
C GLU A 909 35.83 3.60 -30.48
N ARG A 910 35.82 3.65 -31.82
CA ARG A 910 37.06 3.81 -32.61
C ARG A 910 37.82 5.08 -32.27
N LEU A 911 37.11 6.21 -32.10
CA LEU A 911 37.73 7.45 -31.67
C LEU A 911 38.22 7.38 -30.22
N GLN A 912 37.52 6.63 -29.36
CA GLN A 912 37.93 6.41 -27.97
C GLN A 912 39.24 5.62 -27.89
N GLU A 913 39.44 4.61 -28.73
CA GLU A 913 40.72 3.88 -28.83
C GLU A 913 41.89 4.82 -29.20
N ILE A 914 41.66 5.76 -30.13
CA ILE A 914 42.67 6.77 -30.50
C ILE A 914 42.98 7.67 -29.29
N ARG A 915 41.95 8.17 -28.61
CA ARG A 915 42.09 9.03 -27.42
C ARG A 915 42.89 8.33 -26.32
N GLU A 916 42.60 7.07 -26.03
CA GLU A 916 43.31 6.27 -25.03
C GLU A 916 44.76 6.02 -25.42
N ALA A 917 45.03 5.74 -26.71
CA ALA A 917 46.39 5.60 -27.23
C ALA A 917 47.20 6.90 -27.06
N ILE A 918 46.56 8.07 -27.25
CA ILE A 918 47.17 9.38 -26.99
C ILE A 918 47.44 9.57 -25.50
N ASP A 919 46.47 9.28 -24.64
CA ASP A 919 46.58 9.48 -23.18
C ASP A 919 47.63 8.56 -22.53
N ALA A 920 47.78 7.34 -23.05
CA ALA A 920 48.82 6.39 -22.64
C ALA A 920 50.22 6.73 -23.19
N SER A 921 50.34 7.70 -24.11
CA SER A 921 51.59 8.03 -24.79
C SER A 921 52.63 8.66 -23.85
N SER A 922 53.83 8.09 -23.82
CA SER A 922 54.96 8.59 -23.01
C SER A 922 55.81 9.67 -23.71
N VAL A 923 55.38 10.11 -24.89
CA VAL A 923 56.08 11.09 -25.72
C VAL A 923 56.14 12.46 -25.02
N LYS A 924 57.20 13.25 -25.22
CA LYS A 924 57.43 14.55 -24.55
C LYS A 924 57.66 15.70 -25.54
N GLY A 925 57.55 16.94 -25.05
CA GLY A 925 57.81 18.17 -25.83
C GLY A 925 56.76 18.41 -26.91
N ARG A 926 57.16 19.06 -28.02
CA ARG A 926 56.25 19.47 -29.12
C ARG A 926 55.40 18.35 -29.71
N LYS A 927 55.86 17.10 -29.70
CA LYS A 927 55.07 15.97 -30.20
C LYS A 927 53.90 15.65 -29.26
N LYS A 928 54.08 15.80 -27.93
CA LYS A 928 52.98 15.68 -26.96
C LYS A 928 51.98 16.83 -27.09
N GLU A 929 52.46 18.06 -27.26
CA GLU A 929 51.59 19.22 -27.49
C GLU A 929 50.69 19.02 -28.72
N LYS A 930 51.25 18.53 -29.83
CA LYS A 930 50.48 18.20 -31.03
C LYS A 930 49.46 17.08 -30.83
N LEU A 931 49.82 16.04 -30.07
CA LEU A 931 48.90 14.94 -29.75
C LEU A 931 47.75 15.40 -28.85
N LEU A 932 48.04 16.24 -27.86
CA LEU A 932 47.01 16.81 -26.99
C LEU A 932 46.10 17.78 -27.74
N ALA A 933 46.64 18.58 -28.67
CA ALA A 933 45.83 19.43 -29.54
C ALA A 933 44.94 18.60 -30.49
N PHE A 934 45.46 17.51 -31.06
CA PHE A 934 44.68 16.60 -31.90
C PHE A 934 43.58 15.87 -31.11
N ARG A 935 43.88 15.51 -29.86
CA ARG A 935 42.91 14.91 -28.93
C ARG A 935 41.77 15.89 -28.61
N GLY A 936 42.10 17.15 -28.32
CA GLY A 936 41.16 18.13 -27.76
C GLY A 936 40.96 17.95 -26.24
N ASP A 937 40.62 19.02 -25.54
CA ASP A 937 40.35 19.00 -24.10
C ASP A 937 38.84 18.91 -23.77
N GLY A 938 37.98 19.17 -24.76
CA GLY A 938 36.52 19.13 -24.61
C GLY A 938 35.91 20.39 -23.99
N ALA A 939 36.68 21.47 -23.89
CA ALA A 939 36.18 22.76 -23.43
C ALA A 939 35.31 23.45 -24.51
N PRO A 940 34.24 24.17 -24.14
CA PRO A 940 33.40 24.91 -25.09
C PRO A 940 34.15 25.96 -25.92
N GLU A 941 35.33 26.37 -25.45
CA GLU A 941 36.19 27.40 -26.02
C GLU A 941 37.32 26.85 -26.90
N ASP A 942 37.42 25.52 -27.04
CA ASP A 942 38.44 24.81 -27.84
C ASP A 942 38.14 24.85 -29.37
N GLY A 943 37.34 25.83 -29.82
CA GLY A 943 36.96 26.05 -31.23
C GLY A 943 35.77 25.23 -31.71
N ASP A 944 35.27 24.31 -30.88
CA ASP A 944 34.17 23.42 -31.23
C ASP A 944 32.84 23.96 -30.69
N LEU A 945 31.96 24.37 -31.59
CA LEU A 945 30.60 24.70 -31.21
C LEU A 945 29.95 23.39 -30.76
N ILE A 946 29.59 23.27 -29.48
CA ILE A 946 28.87 22.12 -28.90
C ILE A 946 27.56 21.81 -29.67
N TYR A 947 27.08 22.76 -30.48
CA TYR A 947 25.94 22.64 -31.41
C TYR A 947 26.33 22.86 -32.88
N GLY A 948 27.61 22.67 -33.21
CA GLY A 948 28.24 23.03 -34.47
C GLY A 948 27.94 22.08 -35.60
N SER A 949 27.73 22.66 -36.78
CA SER A 949 27.73 21.95 -38.05
C SER A 949 29.08 21.26 -38.27
N ILE A 950 29.08 20.01 -38.71
CA ILE A 950 30.30 19.31 -39.20
C ILE A 950 30.99 20.06 -40.37
N TYR A 951 30.29 21.03 -40.97
CA TYR A 951 30.79 21.88 -42.06
C TYR A 951 31.40 23.19 -41.56
N ALA A 952 31.32 23.50 -40.27
CA ALA A 952 31.89 24.73 -39.73
C ALA A 952 33.41 24.62 -39.52
N LEU A 953 33.96 23.40 -39.48
CA LEU A 953 35.36 23.10 -39.25
C LEU A 953 35.95 22.28 -40.40
N GLU A 954 37.13 22.70 -40.88
CA GLU A 954 37.97 21.89 -41.75
C GLU A 954 38.51 20.69 -40.96
N LEU A 955 38.91 19.61 -41.65
CA LEU A 955 39.37 18.37 -40.99
C LEU A 955 40.57 18.62 -40.05
N GLU A 956 41.44 19.56 -40.37
CA GLU A 956 42.62 19.89 -39.57
C GLU A 956 42.32 20.58 -38.23
N ASP A 957 41.14 21.21 -38.12
CA ASP A 957 40.69 21.92 -36.93
C ASP A 957 39.72 21.08 -36.06
N GLU A 958 39.30 19.91 -36.55
CA GLU A 958 38.47 18.95 -35.82
C GLU A 958 39.32 18.13 -34.83
N THR A 959 38.80 17.93 -33.62
CA THR A 959 39.47 17.14 -32.56
C THR A 959 38.79 15.80 -32.33
N ILE A 960 39.50 14.84 -31.72
CA ILE A 960 38.91 13.55 -31.35
C ILE A 960 37.73 13.73 -30.38
N VAL A 961 37.92 14.51 -29.31
CA VAL A 961 36.88 14.78 -28.30
C VAL A 961 35.69 15.56 -28.89
N GLY A 962 35.96 16.47 -29.82
CA GLY A 962 34.94 17.23 -30.54
C GLY A 962 34.03 16.36 -31.39
N LEU A 963 34.63 15.51 -32.23
CA LEU A 963 33.89 14.55 -33.06
C LEU A 963 33.15 13.50 -32.21
N GLN A 964 33.74 13.04 -31.10
CA GLN A 964 33.06 12.21 -30.10
C GLN A 964 31.80 12.89 -29.55
N SER A 965 31.87 14.19 -29.24
CA SER A 965 30.71 14.95 -28.73
C SER A 965 29.58 15.05 -29.76
N LYS A 966 29.91 15.22 -31.04
CA LYS A 966 28.94 15.21 -32.15
C LYS A 966 28.27 13.85 -32.33
N LEU A 967 29.02 12.75 -32.20
CA LEU A 967 28.49 11.39 -32.23
C LEU A 967 27.56 11.12 -31.04
N LEU A 968 27.91 11.56 -29.83
CA LEU A 968 27.04 11.44 -28.65
C LEU A 968 25.73 12.22 -28.83
N PHE A 969 25.79 13.41 -29.42
CA PHE A 969 24.58 14.17 -29.75
C PHE A 969 23.70 13.43 -30.76
N LEU A 970 24.28 12.91 -31.85
CA LEU A 970 23.54 12.13 -32.83
C LEU A 970 22.93 10.87 -32.21
N LEU A 971 23.69 10.17 -31.35
CA LEU A 971 23.19 9.00 -30.64
C LEU A 971 21.99 9.37 -29.74
N ASN A 972 22.04 10.49 -29.03
CA ASN A 972 20.90 10.99 -28.26
C ASN A 972 19.69 11.25 -29.16
N VAL A 973 19.88 11.90 -30.32
CA VAL A 973 18.81 12.17 -31.30
C VAL A 973 18.18 10.86 -31.79
N LEU A 974 19.00 9.87 -32.14
CA LEU A 974 18.54 8.57 -32.61
C LEU A 974 17.77 7.80 -31.52
N GLN A 975 18.17 7.92 -30.25
CA GLN A 975 17.63 7.12 -29.15
C GLN A 975 16.47 7.80 -28.39
N LYS A 976 16.18 9.07 -28.64
CA LYS A 976 15.22 9.87 -27.86
C LYS A 976 13.78 9.37 -27.91
N ALA A 977 13.36 8.75 -29.00
CA ALA A 977 12.03 8.18 -29.18
C ALA A 977 12.08 6.93 -30.05
N ASP A 978 11.08 6.06 -29.97
CA ASP A 978 10.91 4.96 -30.93
C ASP A 978 10.18 5.50 -32.16
N ALA A 979 10.95 6.12 -33.06
CA ALA A 979 10.47 6.75 -34.28
C ALA A 979 11.48 6.56 -35.41
N ARG A 980 10.99 6.48 -36.65
CA ARG A 980 11.87 6.37 -37.83
C ARG A 980 12.84 7.56 -37.88
N PRO A 981 14.16 7.34 -37.99
CA PRO A 981 15.12 8.43 -38.15
C PRO A 981 14.77 9.30 -39.35
N THR A 982 14.78 10.63 -39.17
CA THR A 982 14.46 11.56 -40.25
C THR A 982 15.53 11.50 -41.35
N ALA A 983 15.21 11.96 -42.57
CA ALA A 983 16.19 12.01 -43.66
C ALA A 983 17.45 12.82 -43.28
N ALA A 984 17.27 13.94 -42.56
CA ALA A 984 18.37 14.76 -42.08
C ALA A 984 19.22 14.03 -41.02
N THR A 985 18.59 13.23 -40.16
CA THR A 985 19.30 12.39 -39.17
C THR A 985 20.13 11.31 -39.86
N GLN A 986 19.58 10.66 -40.89
CA GLN A 986 20.29 9.65 -41.69
C GLN A 986 21.48 10.27 -42.44
N GLU A 987 21.28 11.43 -43.04
CA GLU A 987 22.34 12.18 -43.71
C GLU A 987 23.46 12.58 -42.73
N ALA A 988 23.11 13.08 -41.54
CA ALA A 988 24.07 13.43 -40.51
C ALA A 988 24.89 12.21 -40.05
N ALA A 989 24.26 11.05 -39.86
CA ALA A 989 24.95 9.80 -39.53
C ALA A 989 25.98 9.41 -40.61
N ALA A 990 25.57 9.37 -41.88
CA ALA A 990 26.45 9.03 -43.00
C ALA A 990 27.62 10.03 -43.18
N GLN A 991 27.44 11.27 -42.75
CA GLN A 991 28.50 12.27 -42.79
C GLN A 991 29.48 12.14 -41.63
N LEU A 992 28.98 11.96 -40.40
CA LEU A 992 29.84 11.71 -39.24
C LEU A 992 30.64 10.42 -39.40
N HIS A 993 30.04 9.36 -39.92
CA HIS A 993 30.73 8.11 -40.22
C HIS A 993 31.92 8.31 -41.18
N ARG A 994 31.72 9.09 -42.26
CA ARG A 994 32.81 9.47 -43.17
C ARG A 994 33.90 10.27 -42.47
N ARG A 995 33.52 11.25 -41.64
CA ARG A 995 34.47 12.11 -40.92
C ARG A 995 35.31 11.32 -39.90
N VAL A 996 34.73 10.29 -39.28
CA VAL A 996 35.47 9.35 -38.41
C VAL A 996 36.53 8.62 -39.22
N GLY A 997 36.18 8.07 -40.39
CA GLY A 997 37.16 7.41 -41.28
C GLY A 997 38.28 8.35 -41.77
N GLU A 998 37.95 9.62 -42.05
CA GLU A 998 38.96 10.65 -42.38
C GLU A 998 39.90 10.93 -41.20
N MET A 999 39.36 10.96 -39.98
CA MET A 999 40.11 11.19 -38.74
C MET A 999 41.03 10.01 -38.39
N GLU A 1000 40.56 8.78 -38.56
CA GLU A 1000 41.37 7.56 -38.40
C GLU A 1000 42.55 7.54 -39.37
N ALA A 1001 42.31 7.88 -40.66
CA ALA A 1001 43.37 7.97 -41.65
C ALA A 1001 44.40 9.07 -41.31
N LEU A 1002 43.95 10.18 -40.74
CA LEU A 1002 44.81 11.26 -40.27
C LEU A 1002 45.68 10.82 -39.08
N TRP A 1003 45.11 10.09 -38.13
CA TRP A 1003 45.82 9.48 -37.01
C TRP A 1003 46.95 8.55 -37.47
N GLU A 1004 46.63 7.59 -38.34
CA GLU A 1004 47.60 6.61 -38.86
C GLU A 1004 48.72 7.24 -39.70
N SER A 1005 48.44 8.35 -40.41
CA SER A 1005 49.41 8.96 -41.32
C SER A 1005 50.29 10.04 -40.71
N LYS A 1006 49.81 10.78 -39.69
CA LYS A 1006 50.54 11.94 -39.13
C LYS A 1006 50.99 11.78 -37.67
N TYR A 1007 50.40 10.88 -36.89
CA TYR A 1007 50.55 10.90 -35.43
C TYR A 1007 51.04 9.58 -34.82
N LYS A 1008 50.63 8.45 -35.38
CA LYS A 1008 51.19 7.12 -35.12
C LYS A 1008 52.57 7.00 -35.77
#